data_AF-A0A7J8WL69-F1
#
_entry.id   AF-A0A7J8WL69-F1
#
_cell.length_a   1.000
_cell.length_b   1.000
_cell.length_c   1.000
_cell.angle_alpha   90.00
_cell.angle_beta   90.00
_cell.angle_gamma   90.00
#
_symmetry.space_group_name_H-M   'P 1'
#
loop_
_entity.id
_entity.type
_entity.pdbx_description
1 polymer ?
#
loop_
_entity_poly.entity_id
_entity_poly.type
_entity_poly.pdbx_seq_one_letter_code
_entity_poly.pdbx_strand_id
1 'polypeptide(L)'
;IFICGWWLCPELYLRRPFREQASSRLDSLLEAKAKQGVQIYILLYKELALALKINSVYSKRKLLSIHENVRVLRYPDHFSAGVYLWSHHEKLVIVDYQICFIGGLDLCFGRYDTFEHKVGDNPPLVWPGKDYYNPRESEPNSWEDTMKDELDRGKFPRMPWHDVHCALWGPPCRDVARHFVQRWNYAKRNKALYEEAIPLLMPHHHMVIPHYMGRSKEIEIEGKSVLDNTEDIDREDYFCSRSAVQDIPLLLPQEAELDNCNGFPKSNALDSTAGTSVSFAFRKSKIEPAVTDTPMKGFVDDPDSLDLRMERSSDVKRKFGNKAADPEWWETQERGDQVGFVDEAGQIIRSVSQWSAGTSQVEESIHCAYCSLIEKAEHFVYIENQFFISGLSGDEIIRNRVLEALYRRIMRAYNDKKCFRVIIVIPLLPGFQGGLDDAGAASVRAIMHWQYRTICRGENSILHKLHKVLGPKTHDYISFYGLRSYGKLFNHGPVATSPVYVHSKIMLIDDSKALIGSANINDRSLLGSRDSEIGVLIEDKELVDSRMGGNPWKVGKFALSLRLSLWSEHLGLRKGEINQIIDPISDSSYKEIWVATAKMNTTIYQDVFACVPSDIIHSRLTLRQSLAFWKERLGHTTIDLGIAPKKLESYHNGDIKQTDPMDRLKSVRGHLVSFPLDFMCNEDLRPVFNESEYYASPQVFH
;
A
#
# COMPACT_ATOMS: atom_id res chain seq x y z
N ILE A 1 9.73 -16.32 12.48
CA ILE A 1 8.92 -15.18 11.97
C ILE A 1 9.83 -14.22 11.20
N PHE A 2 9.46 -13.87 9.97
CA PHE A 2 10.11 -12.83 9.18
C PHE A 2 9.17 -11.64 8.99
N ILE A 3 9.69 -10.42 9.07
CA ILE A 3 8.92 -9.18 8.88
C ILE A 3 9.70 -8.22 7.97
N CYS A 4 9.09 -7.76 6.89
CA CYS A 4 9.54 -6.59 6.13
C CYS A 4 8.52 -5.47 6.26
N GLY A 5 9.00 -4.23 6.33
CA GLY A 5 8.13 -3.07 6.30
C GLY A 5 8.88 -1.80 5.90
N TRP A 6 8.16 -0.93 5.19
CA TRP A 6 8.60 0.44 4.95
C TRP A 6 8.59 1.23 6.25
N TRP A 7 7.59 0.97 7.10
CA TRP A 7 7.50 1.52 8.45
C TRP A 7 6.92 0.50 9.44
N LEU A 8 7.45 0.46 10.66
CA LEU A 8 6.99 -0.43 11.72
C LEU A 8 6.96 0.31 13.06
N CYS A 9 5.82 0.32 13.72
CA CYS A 9 5.63 0.86 15.07
C CYS A 9 5.49 -0.29 16.08
N PRO A 10 6.50 -0.56 16.93
CA PRO A 10 6.46 -1.69 17.86
C PRO A 10 5.26 -1.63 18.83
N GLU A 11 4.80 -0.45 19.17
CA GLU A 11 3.68 -0.21 20.09
C GLU A 11 2.30 -0.30 19.42
N LEU A 12 2.20 -0.70 18.14
CA LEU A 12 0.92 -0.86 17.44
C LEU A 12 0.07 -1.95 18.10
N TYR A 13 -1.21 -1.66 18.36
CA TYR A 13 -2.21 -2.65 18.77
C TYR A 13 -2.82 -3.33 17.54
N LEU A 14 -2.67 -4.64 17.44
CA LEU A 14 -3.19 -5.43 16.31
C LEU A 14 -4.69 -5.73 16.42
N ARG A 15 -5.27 -5.66 17.63
CA ARG A 15 -6.71 -5.82 17.88
C ARG A 15 -7.26 -4.65 18.68
N ARG A 16 -8.52 -4.31 18.44
CA ARG A 16 -9.23 -3.19 19.09
C ARG A 16 -10.56 -3.68 19.71
N PRO A 17 -11.13 -2.99 20.73
CA PRO A 17 -10.62 -1.80 21.42
C PRO A 17 -9.29 -2.02 22.16
N PHE A 18 -8.38 -1.05 22.09
CA PHE A 18 -6.97 -1.26 22.49
C PHE A 18 -6.79 -1.52 23.99
N ARG A 19 -7.67 -0.98 24.85
CA ARG A 19 -7.57 -1.17 26.32
C ARG A 19 -7.90 -2.59 26.76
N GLU A 20 -8.83 -3.24 26.06
CA GLU A 20 -9.25 -4.62 26.35
C GLU A 20 -8.31 -5.64 25.70
N GLN A 21 -7.63 -5.24 24.62
CA GLN A 21 -6.75 -6.09 23.81
C GLN A 21 -5.27 -5.74 24.02
N ALA A 22 -4.86 -5.42 25.25
CA ALA A 22 -3.50 -4.95 25.52
C ALA A 22 -2.40 -5.96 25.12
N SER A 23 -2.70 -7.27 25.19
CA SER A 23 -1.80 -8.35 24.76
C SER A 23 -1.58 -8.42 23.25
N SER A 24 -2.40 -7.73 22.46
CA SER A 24 -2.26 -7.65 21.00
C SER A 24 -1.26 -6.60 20.54
N ARG A 25 -0.60 -5.88 21.46
CA ARG A 25 0.45 -4.92 21.11
C ARG A 25 1.66 -5.66 20.52
N LEU A 26 2.13 -5.19 19.36
CA LEU A 26 3.07 -5.93 18.50
C LEU A 26 4.36 -6.29 19.24
N ASP A 27 4.98 -5.35 19.93
CA ASP A 27 6.19 -5.57 20.75
C ASP A 27 5.99 -6.69 21.79
N SER A 28 4.86 -6.67 22.49
CA SER A 28 4.52 -7.60 23.57
C SER A 28 4.25 -8.99 23.01
N LEU A 29 3.61 -9.07 21.84
CA LEU A 29 3.37 -10.33 21.13
C LEU A 29 4.68 -10.95 20.62
N LEU A 30 5.56 -10.14 20.03
CA LEU A 30 6.86 -10.60 19.54
C LEU A 30 7.75 -11.06 20.71
N GLU A 31 7.75 -10.33 21.83
CA GLU A 31 8.46 -10.73 23.05
C GLU A 31 7.95 -12.08 23.58
N ALA A 32 6.63 -12.25 23.68
CA ALA A 32 6.03 -13.50 24.15
C ALA A 32 6.41 -14.69 23.26
N LYS A 33 6.45 -14.50 21.93
CA LYS A 33 6.89 -15.54 20.99
C LYS A 33 8.39 -15.78 21.05
N ALA A 34 9.20 -14.74 21.20
CA ALA A 34 10.64 -14.87 21.38
C ALA A 34 11.01 -15.68 22.63
N LYS A 35 10.29 -15.46 23.74
CA LYS A 35 10.39 -16.23 25.00
C LYS A 35 10.00 -17.70 24.85
N GLN A 36 9.18 -18.03 23.84
CA GLN A 36 8.85 -19.42 23.46
C GLN A 36 9.91 -20.05 22.53
N GLY A 37 11.03 -19.36 22.28
CA GLY A 37 12.12 -19.83 21.42
C GLY A 37 11.99 -19.46 19.96
N VAL A 38 10.94 -18.72 19.56
CA VAL A 38 10.73 -18.32 18.16
C VAL A 38 11.81 -17.33 17.73
N GLN A 39 12.47 -17.63 16.62
CA GLN A 39 13.43 -16.72 15.99
C GLN A 39 12.69 -15.67 15.15
N ILE A 40 13.01 -14.39 15.38
CA ILE A 40 12.31 -13.26 14.75
C ILE A 40 13.33 -12.39 14.02
N TYR A 41 13.12 -12.21 12.72
CA TYR A 41 14.00 -11.43 11.85
C TYR A 41 13.21 -10.32 11.17
N ILE A 42 13.65 -9.08 11.34
CA ILE A 42 12.94 -7.89 10.89
C ILE A 42 13.87 -7.08 9.99
N LEU A 43 13.45 -6.85 8.75
CA LEU A 43 14.16 -5.99 7.79
C LEU A 43 13.33 -4.73 7.56
N LEU A 44 13.84 -3.59 8.03
CA LEU A 44 13.18 -2.29 7.88
C LEU A 44 13.85 -1.46 6.79
N TYR A 45 13.05 -0.65 6.11
CA TYR A 45 13.61 0.47 5.35
C TYR A 45 14.38 1.41 6.29
N LYS A 46 15.60 1.78 5.90
CA LYS A 46 16.35 2.86 6.54
C LYS A 46 16.10 4.14 5.76
N GLU A 47 15.37 5.07 6.36
CA GLU A 47 15.04 6.36 5.80
C GLU A 47 16.20 7.35 5.78
N LEU A 48 16.10 8.31 4.86
CA LEU A 48 16.81 9.57 4.96
C LEU A 48 16.08 10.49 5.95
N ALA A 49 16.58 10.58 7.18
CA ALA A 49 15.92 11.27 8.29
C ALA A 49 15.59 12.76 8.04
N LEU A 50 16.26 13.41 7.08
CA LEU A 50 15.96 14.78 6.66
C LEU A 50 14.67 14.88 5.83
N ALA A 51 14.28 13.80 5.14
CA ALA A 51 13.14 13.79 4.22
C ALA A 51 11.94 13.00 4.77
N LEU A 52 12.16 12.01 5.64
CA LEU A 52 11.12 11.14 6.18
C LEU A 52 11.26 11.00 7.69
N LYS A 53 10.14 11.10 8.40
CA LYS A 53 10.09 11.12 9.88
C LYS A 53 9.76 9.77 10.51
N ILE A 54 9.76 8.66 9.77
CA ILE A 54 9.33 7.34 10.26
C ILE A 54 10.17 6.79 11.44
N ASN A 55 11.40 7.30 11.61
CA ASN A 55 12.31 6.98 12.71
C ASN A 55 12.55 5.47 12.88
N SER A 56 13.02 4.79 11.82
CA SER A 56 13.30 3.34 11.89
C SER A 56 14.40 3.01 12.93
N VAL A 57 15.24 3.99 13.30
CA VAL A 57 16.23 3.85 14.38
C VAL A 57 15.55 3.53 15.70
N TYR A 58 14.49 4.27 16.04
CA TYR A 58 13.70 4.05 17.24
C TYR A 58 13.10 2.65 17.25
N SER A 59 12.42 2.25 16.16
CA SER A 59 11.81 0.93 16.04
C SER A 59 12.85 -0.18 16.21
N LYS A 60 14.04 -0.05 15.59
CA LYS A 60 15.14 -1.01 15.78
C LYS A 60 15.58 -1.09 17.24
N ARG A 61 15.82 0.04 17.91
CA ARG A 61 16.26 0.05 19.33
C ARG A 61 15.23 -0.61 20.23
N LYS A 62 13.95 -0.28 20.05
CA LYS A 62 12.85 -0.84 20.84
C LYS A 62 12.73 -2.35 20.64
N LEU A 63 12.70 -2.82 19.39
CA LEU A 63 12.57 -4.23 19.06
C LEU A 63 13.77 -5.07 19.52
N LEU A 64 15.00 -4.57 19.39
CA LEU A 64 16.18 -5.28 19.91
C LEU A 64 16.18 -5.40 21.45
N SER A 65 15.51 -4.48 22.15
CA SER A 65 15.45 -4.51 23.61
C SER A 65 14.47 -5.54 24.18
N ILE A 66 13.59 -6.14 23.36
CA ILE A 66 12.54 -7.03 23.88
C ILE A 66 13.06 -8.45 24.15
N HIS A 67 13.94 -9.00 23.31
CA HIS A 67 14.50 -10.36 23.49
C HIS A 67 15.70 -10.60 22.55
N GLU A 68 16.66 -11.45 22.96
CA GLU A 68 17.84 -11.84 22.16
C GLU A 68 17.52 -12.60 20.85
N ASN A 69 16.31 -13.17 20.76
CA ASN A 69 15.84 -13.90 19.57
C ASN A 69 15.29 -12.96 18.49
N VAL A 70 15.21 -11.66 18.78
CA VAL A 70 14.71 -10.62 17.88
C VAL A 70 15.90 -9.91 17.25
N ARG A 71 16.02 -10.03 15.93
CA ARG A 71 17.11 -9.43 15.15
C ARG A 71 16.53 -8.44 14.15
N VAL A 72 17.12 -7.25 14.10
CA VAL A 72 16.61 -6.16 13.26
C VAL A 72 17.73 -5.56 12.42
N LEU A 73 17.53 -5.61 11.10
CA LEU A 73 18.35 -4.92 10.11
C LEU A 73 17.57 -3.73 9.54
N ARG A 74 18.32 -2.68 9.17
CA ARG A 74 17.79 -1.52 8.43
C ARG A 74 18.67 -1.27 7.22
N TYR A 75 18.10 -1.09 6.04
CA TYR A 75 18.84 -0.91 4.78
C TYR A 75 18.01 -0.02 3.83
N PRO A 76 18.60 0.79 2.92
CA PRO A 76 20.01 0.97 2.58
C PRO A 76 20.80 1.93 3.49
N ASP A 77 22.14 1.94 3.38
CA ASP A 77 22.98 2.98 3.99
C ASP A 77 23.31 4.08 2.96
N HIS A 78 22.78 5.28 3.18
CA HIS A 78 22.90 6.41 2.23
C HIS A 78 24.29 7.08 2.19
N PHE A 79 25.11 6.97 3.25
CA PHE A 79 26.37 7.71 3.34
C PHE A 79 27.54 7.02 2.64
N SER A 80 27.51 5.69 2.51
CA SER A 80 28.60 4.88 1.93
C SER A 80 28.41 4.59 0.43
N ALA A 81 27.19 4.71 -0.09
CA ALA A 81 26.83 4.33 -1.47
C ALA A 81 26.21 5.47 -2.31
N GLY A 82 26.12 6.69 -1.74
CA GLY A 82 25.36 7.81 -2.31
C GLY A 82 23.91 7.85 -1.80
N VAL A 83 23.27 9.01 -1.91
CA VAL A 83 21.88 9.18 -1.46
C VAL A 83 20.94 8.40 -2.38
N TYR A 84 20.52 7.20 -1.96
CA TYR A 84 19.41 6.51 -2.58
C TYR A 84 18.10 7.28 -2.35
N LEU A 85 17.40 7.58 -3.45
CA LEU A 85 16.07 8.19 -3.44
C LEU A 85 14.95 7.13 -3.31
N TRP A 86 15.33 5.86 -3.37
CA TRP A 86 14.44 4.70 -3.41
C TRP A 86 14.29 4.04 -2.05
N SER A 87 13.20 3.32 -1.86
CA SER A 87 12.83 2.69 -0.61
C SER A 87 12.60 1.19 -0.73
N HIS A 88 12.58 0.53 0.42
CA HIS A 88 12.02 -0.81 0.53
C HIS A 88 10.55 -0.68 0.91
N HIS A 89 9.67 -1.03 -0.01
CA HIS A 89 8.27 -0.68 0.08
C HIS A 89 7.34 -1.90 0.18
N GLU A 90 7.90 -3.11 0.16
CA GLU A 90 7.18 -4.32 0.52
C GLU A 90 6.78 -4.38 2.00
N LYS A 91 5.57 -4.89 2.27
CA LYS A 91 5.07 -5.17 3.62
C LYS A 91 4.77 -6.67 3.74
N LEU A 92 5.54 -7.37 4.56
CA LEU A 92 5.49 -8.82 4.66
C LEU A 92 5.52 -9.28 6.11
N VAL A 93 4.72 -10.30 6.42
CA VAL A 93 4.87 -11.12 7.63
C VAL A 93 4.85 -12.58 7.22
N ILE A 94 5.85 -13.35 7.65
CA ILE A 94 5.99 -14.77 7.28
C ILE A 94 6.17 -15.58 8.55
N VAL A 95 5.28 -16.55 8.75
CA VAL A 95 5.30 -17.47 9.90
C VAL A 95 5.61 -18.86 9.38
N ASP A 96 6.74 -19.39 9.85
CA ASP A 96 7.22 -20.77 9.63
C ASP A 96 7.18 -21.26 8.17
N TYR A 97 7.31 -20.33 7.20
CA TYR A 97 7.23 -20.63 5.76
C TYR A 97 5.90 -21.25 5.32
N GLN A 98 4.88 -21.22 6.20
CA GLN A 98 3.58 -21.86 6.00
C GLN A 98 2.47 -20.84 5.76
N ILE A 99 2.58 -19.68 6.39
CA ILE A 99 1.62 -18.58 6.27
C ILE A 99 2.40 -17.32 5.99
N CYS A 100 1.99 -16.57 4.97
CA CYS A 100 2.53 -15.24 4.73
C CYS A 100 1.44 -14.22 4.44
N PHE A 101 1.70 -12.99 4.87
CA PHE A 101 0.85 -11.83 4.64
C PHE A 101 1.60 -10.89 3.70
N ILE A 102 0.91 -10.43 2.66
CA ILE A 102 1.43 -9.55 1.60
C ILE A 102 0.36 -8.53 1.17
N GLY A 103 0.74 -7.27 0.97
CA GLY A 103 -0.20 -6.23 0.50
C GLY A 103 0.29 -4.81 0.77
N GLY A 104 -0.65 -3.88 0.94
CA GLY A 104 -0.38 -2.46 1.17
C GLY A 104 -0.20 -2.05 2.63
N LEU A 105 -0.67 -2.85 3.60
CA LEU A 105 -0.60 -2.51 5.02
C LEU A 105 0.78 -2.73 5.67
N ASP A 106 1.38 -1.64 6.14
CA ASP A 106 2.51 -1.64 7.08
C ASP A 106 2.01 -1.87 8.52
N LEU A 107 2.84 -2.49 9.38
CA LEU A 107 2.58 -2.63 10.82
C LEU A 107 2.93 -1.33 11.56
N CYS A 108 2.25 -0.23 11.24
CA CYS A 108 2.49 1.09 11.82
C CYS A 108 1.19 1.86 12.12
N PHE A 109 1.33 3.02 12.77
CA PHE A 109 0.20 3.85 13.14
C PHE A 109 -0.57 4.41 11.93
N GLY A 110 -1.87 4.64 12.13
CA GLY A 110 -2.80 5.20 11.14
C GLY A 110 -3.31 4.20 10.11
N ARG A 111 -2.85 2.94 10.13
CA ARG A 111 -3.23 1.89 9.16
C ARG A 111 -4.44 1.07 9.61
N TYR A 112 -4.68 0.97 10.92
CA TYR A 112 -5.84 0.24 11.43
C TYR A 112 -7.12 0.98 11.06
N ASP A 113 -8.05 0.31 10.39
CA ASP A 113 -9.38 0.84 10.10
C ASP A 113 -10.40 -0.29 9.95
N THR A 114 -11.67 0.08 9.81
CA THR A 114 -12.78 -0.83 9.50
C THR A 114 -13.58 -0.27 8.33
N PHE A 115 -14.47 -1.09 7.74
CA PHE A 115 -15.35 -0.70 6.63
C PHE A 115 -16.23 0.54 6.94
N GLU A 116 -16.41 0.89 8.21
CA GLU A 116 -17.17 2.08 8.61
C GLU A 116 -16.41 3.38 8.34
N HIS A 117 -15.08 3.33 8.22
CA HIS A 117 -14.19 4.48 7.98
C HIS A 117 -14.50 5.66 8.90
N LYS A 118 -14.65 5.41 10.21
CA LYS A 118 -15.04 6.43 11.18
C LYS A 118 -14.01 7.55 11.25
N VAL A 119 -14.51 8.79 11.26
CA VAL A 119 -13.69 10.02 11.27
C VAL A 119 -13.39 10.55 12.69
N GLY A 120 -14.11 10.09 13.71
CA GLY A 120 -13.98 10.54 15.10
C GLY A 120 -13.85 9.39 16.10
N ASP A 121 -13.16 9.64 17.21
CA ASP A 121 -12.91 8.67 18.29
C ASP A 121 -12.55 9.40 19.60
N ASN A 122 -13.52 10.09 20.19
CA ASN A 122 -13.36 10.81 21.45
C ASN A 122 -14.53 10.52 22.42
N PRO A 123 -14.26 9.91 23.59
CA PRO A 123 -12.95 9.53 24.12
C PRO A 123 -12.28 8.40 23.30
N PRO A 124 -10.94 8.27 23.35
CA PRO A 124 -10.21 7.28 22.55
C PRO A 124 -10.58 5.84 22.95
N LEU A 125 -11.14 5.09 22.00
CA LEU A 125 -11.51 3.68 22.15
C LEU A 125 -10.81 2.81 21.11
N VAL A 126 -10.81 3.26 19.86
CA VAL A 126 -10.28 2.48 18.74
C VAL A 126 -8.85 2.87 18.45
N TRP A 127 -8.52 4.15 18.30
CA TRP A 127 -7.18 4.62 17.89
C TRP A 127 -6.47 5.34 19.04
N PRO A 128 -5.51 4.72 19.75
CA PRO A 128 -4.80 5.37 20.84
C PRO A 128 -3.71 6.34 20.35
N GLY A 129 -3.61 7.52 20.96
CA GLY A 129 -2.49 8.44 20.77
C GLY A 129 -2.20 8.76 19.31
N LYS A 130 -0.95 8.52 18.89
CA LYS A 130 -0.46 8.76 17.52
C LYS A 130 -1.17 7.94 16.45
N ASP A 131 -1.93 6.91 16.83
CA ASP A 131 -2.73 6.12 15.90
C ASP A 131 -4.01 6.84 15.44
N TYR A 132 -4.46 7.87 16.17
CA TYR A 132 -5.44 8.83 15.66
C TYR A 132 -4.72 9.81 14.73
N TYR A 133 -4.63 9.41 13.47
CA TYR A 133 -3.69 9.99 12.51
C TYR A 133 -4.41 10.71 11.37
N ASN A 134 -3.92 11.90 11.01
CA ASN A 134 -4.28 12.60 9.79
C ASN A 134 -3.04 13.38 9.31
N PRO A 135 -2.29 12.85 8.34
CA PRO A 135 -1.04 13.46 7.88
C PRO A 135 -1.26 14.81 7.21
N ARG A 136 -2.44 15.05 6.62
CA ARG A 136 -2.78 16.33 5.99
C ARG A 136 -2.69 17.46 7.01
N GLU A 137 -3.26 17.24 8.19
CA GLU A 137 -3.35 18.21 9.29
C GLU A 137 -2.04 18.35 10.06
N SER A 138 -1.44 17.23 10.50
CA SER A 138 -0.15 17.26 11.19
C SER A 138 0.60 15.95 11.08
N GLU A 139 1.89 16.04 10.72
CA GLU A 139 2.84 14.93 10.79
C GLU A 139 3.66 15.05 12.08
N PRO A 140 3.60 14.05 12.99
CA PRO A 140 4.37 14.07 14.23
C PRO A 140 5.87 14.29 14.01
N ASN A 141 6.46 15.19 14.80
CA ASN A 141 7.92 15.37 14.84
C ASN A 141 8.64 14.25 15.61
N SER A 142 7.90 13.50 16.43
CA SER A 142 8.38 12.34 17.17
C SER A 142 7.29 11.27 17.21
N TRP A 143 7.72 10.01 17.19
CA TRP A 143 6.86 8.83 17.33
C TRP A 143 7.05 8.10 18.66
N GLU A 144 7.89 8.63 19.55
CA GLU A 144 8.26 7.94 20.80
C GLU A 144 7.17 8.09 21.88
N ASP A 145 6.40 9.18 21.86
CA ASP A 145 5.26 9.45 22.76
C ASP A 145 3.95 8.86 22.21
N THR A 146 3.96 7.54 22.01
CA THR A 146 2.94 6.80 21.25
C THR A 146 1.50 7.01 21.70
N MET A 147 1.27 7.18 23.01
CA MET A 147 -0.07 7.37 23.59
C MET A 147 -0.54 8.83 23.61
N LYS A 148 0.31 9.78 23.21
CA LYS A 148 -0.05 11.19 23.12
C LYS A 148 -0.63 11.49 21.74
N ASP A 149 -1.81 12.09 21.73
CA ASP A 149 -2.44 12.53 20.48
C ASP A 149 -1.57 13.60 19.78
N GLU A 150 -1.47 13.49 18.46
CA GLU A 150 -0.94 14.57 17.62
C GLU A 150 -2.02 15.64 17.36
N LEU A 151 -3.27 15.20 17.26
CA LEU A 151 -4.39 16.04 16.87
C LEU A 151 -5.39 16.20 18.02
N ASP A 152 -5.96 17.39 18.14
CA ASP A 152 -7.11 17.61 19.02
C ASP A 152 -8.34 16.90 18.45
N ARG A 153 -8.68 15.73 19.02
CA ARG A 153 -9.81 14.89 18.59
C ARG A 153 -11.17 15.60 18.64
N GLY A 154 -11.30 16.67 19.42
CA GLY A 154 -12.50 17.48 19.47
C GLY A 154 -12.66 18.42 18.28
N LYS A 155 -11.60 18.64 17.50
CA LYS A 155 -11.54 19.62 16.42
C LYS A 155 -11.18 19.04 15.06
N PHE A 156 -10.38 17.99 15.03
CA PHE A 156 -9.85 17.41 13.78
C PHE A 156 -10.32 15.97 13.62
N PRO A 157 -10.87 15.60 12.46
CA PRO A 157 -11.11 14.21 12.12
C PRO A 157 -9.78 13.50 11.86
N ARG A 158 -9.71 12.21 12.20
CA ARG A 158 -8.68 11.34 11.61
C ARG A 158 -8.90 11.20 10.11
N MET A 159 -7.88 10.77 9.38
CA MET A 159 -8.02 10.36 7.99
C MET A 159 -8.25 8.85 7.93
N PRO A 160 -9.42 8.39 7.46
CA PRO A 160 -9.65 6.98 7.21
C PRO A 160 -8.65 6.36 6.24
N TRP A 161 -8.38 5.06 6.40
CA TRP A 161 -7.39 4.31 5.66
C TRP A 161 -8.03 3.08 5.04
N HIS A 162 -8.15 3.07 3.72
CA HIS A 162 -8.65 1.94 2.95
C HIS A 162 -7.50 1.21 2.27
N ASP A 163 -7.37 -0.09 2.52
CA ASP A 163 -6.26 -0.87 1.99
C ASP A 163 -6.65 -2.34 1.83
N VAL A 164 -5.85 -3.08 1.07
CA VAL A 164 -6.02 -4.52 0.86
C VAL A 164 -4.73 -5.25 1.20
N HIS A 165 -4.88 -6.34 1.93
CA HIS A 165 -3.81 -7.24 2.29
C HIS A 165 -4.30 -8.69 2.15
N CYS A 166 -3.43 -9.57 1.68
CA CYS A 166 -3.74 -10.97 1.42
C CYS A 166 -2.93 -11.86 2.35
N ALA A 167 -3.55 -12.94 2.82
CA ALA A 167 -2.87 -14.05 3.46
C ALA A 167 -2.75 -15.21 2.46
N LEU A 168 -1.58 -15.82 2.40
CA LEU A 168 -1.29 -16.98 1.56
C LEU A 168 -0.87 -18.14 2.47
N TRP A 169 -1.12 -19.36 2.00
CA TRP A 169 -0.73 -20.60 2.67
C TRP A 169 0.05 -21.51 1.73
N GLY A 170 0.94 -22.32 2.29
CA GLY A 170 1.58 -23.42 1.55
C GLY A 170 2.72 -22.96 0.62
N PRO A 171 2.85 -23.52 -0.60
CA PRO A 171 4.00 -23.29 -1.47
C PRO A 171 4.34 -21.81 -1.77
N PRO A 172 3.37 -20.91 -2.06
CA PRO A 172 3.66 -19.50 -2.31
C PRO A 172 4.38 -18.81 -1.13
N CYS A 173 4.12 -19.21 0.12
CA CYS A 173 4.79 -18.67 1.30
C CYS A 173 6.31 -18.90 1.26
N ARG A 174 6.75 -20.01 0.65
CA ARG A 174 8.17 -20.32 0.50
C ARG A 174 8.85 -19.38 -0.49
N ASP A 175 8.15 -18.96 -1.53
CA ASP A 175 8.66 -18.01 -2.52
C ASP A 175 8.78 -16.60 -1.91
N VAL A 176 7.78 -16.18 -1.15
CA VAL A 176 7.83 -14.94 -0.35
C VAL A 176 8.98 -15.00 0.67
N ALA A 177 9.19 -16.14 1.32
CA ALA A 177 10.29 -16.32 2.25
C ALA A 177 11.66 -16.33 1.55
N ARG A 178 11.76 -16.87 0.33
CA ARG A 178 12.99 -16.80 -0.47
C ARG A 178 13.34 -15.36 -0.80
N HIS A 179 12.35 -14.54 -1.15
CA HIS A 179 12.55 -13.09 -1.31
C HIS A 179 13.09 -12.44 -0.04
N PHE A 180 12.51 -12.74 1.13
CA PHE A 180 13.01 -12.24 2.42
C PHE A 180 14.46 -12.65 2.67
N VAL A 181 14.76 -13.94 2.56
CA VAL A 181 16.10 -14.51 2.81
C VAL A 181 17.15 -13.89 1.88
N GLN A 182 16.82 -13.74 0.60
CA GLN A 182 17.70 -13.09 -0.37
C GLN A 182 18.07 -11.67 0.08
N ARG A 183 17.07 -10.86 0.44
CA ARG A 183 17.29 -9.47 0.84
C ARG A 183 17.95 -9.33 2.20
N TRP A 184 17.60 -10.18 3.15
CA TRP A 184 18.28 -10.26 4.45
C TRP A 184 19.77 -10.54 4.27
N ASN A 185 20.11 -11.57 3.50
CA ASN A 185 21.51 -11.95 3.26
C ASN A 185 22.27 -10.86 2.50
N TYR A 186 21.61 -10.22 1.52
CA TYR A 186 22.20 -9.09 0.80
C TYR A 186 22.47 -7.90 1.75
N ALA A 187 21.50 -7.51 2.57
CA ALA A 187 21.66 -6.43 3.54
C ALA A 187 22.75 -6.76 4.57
N LYS A 188 22.79 -8.00 5.09
CA LYS A 188 23.84 -8.47 5.99
C LYS A 188 25.22 -8.32 5.36
N ARG A 189 25.42 -8.83 4.14
CA ARG A 189 26.74 -8.78 3.46
C ARG A 189 27.24 -7.34 3.28
N ASN A 190 26.34 -6.40 3.00
CA ASN A 190 26.71 -5.00 2.75
C ASN A 190 26.88 -4.16 4.02
N LYS A 191 26.20 -4.50 5.12
CA LYS A 191 26.13 -3.63 6.30
C LYS A 191 26.64 -4.25 7.60
N ALA A 192 26.52 -5.56 7.74
CA ALA A 192 26.70 -6.29 8.98
C ALA A 192 27.53 -7.56 8.76
N LEU A 193 28.54 -7.47 7.88
CA LEU A 193 29.33 -8.62 7.43
C LEU A 193 29.97 -9.39 8.60
N TYR A 194 30.49 -8.63 9.58
CA TYR A 194 31.19 -9.16 10.75
C TYR A 194 30.31 -9.20 12.01
N GLU A 195 29.01 -8.86 11.91
CA GLU A 195 28.10 -8.94 13.06
C GLU A 195 27.60 -10.38 13.22
N GLU A 196 28.27 -11.17 14.07
CA GLU A 196 27.91 -12.57 14.34
C GLU A 196 26.48 -12.72 14.89
N ALA A 197 26.00 -11.73 15.64
CA ALA A 197 24.64 -11.68 16.17
C ALA A 197 23.56 -11.67 15.07
N ILE A 198 23.91 -11.32 13.83
CA ILE A 198 23.03 -11.28 12.67
C ILE A 198 23.43 -12.44 11.74
N PRO A 199 22.74 -13.60 11.78
CA PRO A 199 23.14 -14.77 10.98
C PRO A 199 22.77 -14.60 9.50
N LEU A 200 23.45 -15.36 8.63
CA LEU A 200 22.94 -15.60 7.29
C LEU A 200 21.75 -16.56 7.41
N LEU A 201 20.73 -16.36 6.60
CA LEU A 201 19.55 -17.22 6.55
C LEU A 201 19.65 -18.18 5.37
N MET A 202 19.16 -19.39 5.56
CA MET A 202 19.01 -20.38 4.50
C MET A 202 17.51 -20.54 4.18
N PRO A 203 17.13 -20.63 2.89
CA PRO A 203 15.76 -20.99 2.55
C PRO A 203 15.50 -22.44 2.96
N HIS A 204 14.35 -22.74 3.58
CA HIS A 204 13.99 -24.12 3.87
C HIS A 204 13.71 -24.89 2.56
N HIS A 205 14.44 -25.99 2.36
CA HIS A 205 14.51 -26.71 1.10
C HIS A 205 13.19 -27.42 0.71
N HIS A 206 12.78 -27.25 -0.55
CA HIS A 206 12.74 -28.40 -1.46
C HIS A 206 13.79 -28.12 -2.51
N MET A 207 14.74 -29.04 -2.70
CA MET A 207 15.55 -29.04 -3.92
C MET A 207 14.57 -29.30 -5.07
N VAL A 208 14.34 -28.30 -5.92
CA VAL A 208 13.94 -28.61 -7.28
C VAL A 208 15.21 -29.16 -7.90
N ILE A 209 15.30 -30.49 -8.06
CA ILE A 209 16.40 -31.09 -8.81
C ILE A 209 16.40 -30.38 -10.16
N PRO A 210 17.49 -29.71 -10.54
CA PRO A 210 17.47 -29.00 -11.79
C PRO A 210 17.30 -29.99 -12.93
N HIS A 211 16.36 -29.70 -13.83
CA HIS A 211 16.05 -30.57 -14.97
C HIS A 211 17.23 -30.80 -15.94
N TYR A 212 18.37 -30.15 -15.72
CA TYR A 212 19.64 -30.38 -16.42
C TYR A 212 20.50 -31.50 -15.82
N MET A 213 20.11 -32.13 -14.70
CA MET A 213 20.52 -33.50 -14.44
C MET A 213 19.78 -34.42 -15.41
N GLY A 214 20.29 -34.45 -16.64
CA GLY A 214 19.86 -35.37 -17.67
C GLY A 214 19.87 -36.78 -17.12
N ARG A 215 18.96 -37.61 -17.64
CA ARG A 215 18.97 -39.07 -17.46
C ARG A 215 20.41 -39.53 -17.42
N SER A 216 20.88 -39.93 -16.25
CA SER A 216 22.13 -40.65 -16.11
C SER A 216 22.00 -41.87 -17.02
N LYS A 217 22.64 -41.81 -18.20
CA LYS A 217 23.00 -43.01 -18.92
C LYS A 217 23.94 -43.74 -17.97
N GLU A 218 23.41 -44.76 -17.31
CA GLU A 218 24.22 -45.75 -16.63
C GLU A 218 25.29 -46.20 -17.60
N ILE A 219 26.54 -45.99 -17.21
CA ILE A 219 27.70 -46.54 -17.89
C ILE A 219 27.67 -48.02 -17.55
N GLU A 220 27.19 -48.85 -18.48
CA GLU A 220 27.34 -50.30 -18.41
C GLU A 220 28.83 -50.64 -18.44
N ILE A 221 29.35 -51.07 -17.30
CA ILE A 221 30.65 -51.73 -17.21
C ILE A 221 30.41 -53.21 -17.51
N GLU A 222 30.94 -53.69 -18.64
CA GLU A 222 30.92 -55.09 -19.03
C GLU A 222 31.55 -55.99 -17.95
N GLY A 223 30.72 -56.89 -17.40
CA GLY A 223 31.14 -58.00 -16.56
C GLY A 223 30.35 -59.25 -16.94
N LYS A 224 30.99 -60.16 -17.67
CA LYS A 224 30.44 -61.49 -17.99
C LYS A 224 30.19 -62.30 -16.70
N SER A 225 28.99 -62.85 -16.52
CA SER A 225 28.69 -64.29 -16.71
C SER A 225 27.52 -64.85 -15.86
N VAL A 226 26.71 -65.69 -16.52
CA VAL A 226 25.83 -66.80 -16.04
C VAL A 226 24.43 -66.51 -15.45
N LEU A 227 23.42 -66.78 -16.30
CA LEU A 227 22.10 -67.44 -16.11
C LEU A 227 21.45 -67.49 -14.71
N ASP A 228 20.20 -67.00 -14.60
CA ASP A 228 19.04 -67.89 -14.48
C ASP A 228 17.70 -67.17 -14.75
N ASN A 229 16.74 -67.92 -15.30
CA ASN A 229 15.39 -67.50 -15.72
C ASN A 229 14.43 -67.37 -14.52
N THR A 230 13.55 -66.36 -14.50
CA THR A 230 12.11 -66.55 -14.18
C THR A 230 11.25 -65.30 -14.47
N GLU A 231 10.34 -65.50 -15.44
CA GLU A 231 8.93 -65.12 -15.60
C GLU A 231 8.32 -63.79 -15.09
N ASP A 232 7.49 -63.26 -16.00
CA ASP A 232 6.61 -62.09 -16.00
C ASP A 232 5.65 -61.95 -14.81
N ILE A 233 5.42 -60.70 -14.37
CA ILE A 233 4.10 -60.22 -13.95
C ILE A 233 3.90 -58.78 -14.43
N ASP A 234 2.95 -58.62 -15.35
CA ASP A 234 2.34 -57.36 -15.78
C ASP A 234 1.65 -56.59 -14.64
N ARG A 235 1.82 -55.27 -14.61
CA ARG A 235 0.68 -54.37 -14.37
C ARG A 235 0.89 -52.96 -14.90
N GLU A 236 -0.02 -52.60 -15.79
CA GLU A 236 -0.22 -51.32 -16.46
C GLU A 236 -0.38 -50.14 -15.49
N ASP A 237 0.10 -48.97 -15.90
CA ASP A 237 -0.72 -47.75 -15.84
C ASP A 237 -0.31 -46.80 -16.99
N TYR A 238 -1.19 -46.74 -17.97
CA TYR A 238 -1.24 -45.71 -19.00
C TYR A 238 -1.70 -44.41 -18.37
N PHE A 239 -1.03 -43.29 -18.68
CA PHE A 239 -1.59 -42.18 -19.45
C PHE A 239 -0.67 -40.95 -19.37
N CYS A 240 -0.09 -40.61 -20.52
CA CYS A 240 0.39 -39.28 -20.81
C CYS A 240 -0.54 -38.68 -21.87
N SER A 241 -1.00 -37.44 -21.69
CA SER A 241 -1.24 -36.56 -22.83
C SER A 241 -0.93 -35.12 -22.46
N ARG A 242 0.14 -34.61 -23.11
CA ARG A 242 0.64 -33.25 -23.14
C ARG A 242 -0.29 -32.30 -23.91
N SER A 243 -0.33 -31.03 -23.49
CA SER A 243 0.00 -29.80 -24.28
C SER A 243 -0.56 -28.56 -23.57
N ALA A 244 0.04 -27.36 -23.52
CA ALA A 244 1.37 -26.85 -23.87
C ALA A 244 1.53 -25.52 -23.09
N VAL A 245 2.65 -25.33 -22.38
CA VAL A 245 3.01 -24.07 -21.70
C VAL A 245 4.40 -23.69 -22.20
N GLN A 246 4.47 -22.64 -23.01
CA GLN A 246 5.66 -21.92 -23.47
C GLN A 246 5.19 -20.52 -23.91
N ASP A 247 5.78 -19.37 -23.60
CA ASP A 247 7.00 -19.05 -22.86
C ASP A 247 6.88 -17.61 -22.28
N ILE A 248 7.08 -17.45 -20.97
CA ILE A 248 7.66 -16.24 -20.37
C ILE A 248 9.01 -16.70 -19.84
N PRO A 249 10.15 -16.11 -20.25
CA PRO A 249 11.45 -16.62 -19.87
C PRO A 249 11.66 -16.47 -18.36
N LEU A 250 11.71 -17.61 -17.66
CA LEU A 250 12.22 -17.72 -16.30
C LEU A 250 13.72 -17.40 -16.34
N LEU A 251 14.06 -16.15 -16.04
CA LEU A 251 15.44 -15.72 -15.87
C LEU A 251 15.93 -16.16 -14.49
N LEU A 252 16.55 -17.34 -14.44
CA LEU A 252 17.40 -17.74 -13.33
C LEU A 252 18.78 -17.07 -13.50
N PRO A 253 19.41 -16.53 -12.44
CA PRO A 253 20.76 -16.00 -12.53
C PRO A 253 21.75 -17.14 -12.84
N GLN A 254 22.48 -17.05 -13.94
CA GLN A 254 23.73 -17.79 -14.13
C GLN A 254 24.82 -17.14 -13.28
N GLU A 255 25.35 -17.87 -12.31
CA GLU A 255 26.59 -17.52 -11.63
C GLU A 255 27.76 -17.76 -12.61
N ALA A 256 28.61 -16.75 -12.80
CA ALA A 256 29.86 -16.92 -13.54
C ALA A 256 30.98 -17.29 -12.55
N GLU A 257 31.62 -18.41 -12.81
CA GLU A 257 32.79 -18.91 -12.09
C GLU A 257 34.01 -18.00 -12.26
N LEU A 258 34.84 -17.97 -11.21
CA LEU A 258 36.17 -17.35 -11.20
C LEU A 258 37.09 -18.04 -12.21
N ASP A 259 37.74 -17.27 -13.08
CA ASP A 259 38.97 -17.73 -13.75
C ASP A 259 40.14 -16.75 -13.52
N ASN A 260 41.21 -17.32 -12.96
CA ASN A 260 42.54 -16.73 -12.84
C ASN A 260 43.18 -16.60 -14.24
N CYS A 261 43.75 -15.44 -14.57
CA CYS A 261 44.84 -15.37 -15.56
C CYS A 261 45.77 -14.16 -15.29
N ASN A 262 47.00 -14.48 -14.91
CA ASN A 262 48.17 -13.61 -15.00
C ASN A 262 48.54 -13.36 -16.48
N GLY A 263 48.93 -12.14 -16.84
CA GLY A 263 49.63 -11.88 -18.10
C GLY A 263 49.66 -10.41 -18.52
N PHE A 264 50.78 -9.73 -18.27
CA PHE A 264 51.15 -8.49 -18.97
C PHE A 264 51.42 -8.76 -20.46
N PRO A 265 51.31 -7.74 -21.35
CA PRO A 265 52.52 -7.06 -21.78
C PRO A 265 52.39 -5.53 -21.96
N LYS A 266 53.57 -4.89 -21.94
CA LYS A 266 53.88 -3.45 -22.14
C LYS A 266 53.98 -3.06 -23.61
N SER A 267 53.76 -1.75 -23.88
CA SER A 267 54.44 -0.81 -24.83
C SER A 267 53.41 0.01 -25.63
N ASN A 268 53.52 1.29 -26.02
CA ASN A 268 54.44 2.43 -25.84
C ASN A 268 53.65 3.68 -26.40
N ALA A 269 53.65 4.85 -25.73
CA ALA A 269 54.29 6.14 -26.14
C ALA A 269 53.74 6.77 -27.46
N LEU A 270 53.41 8.07 -27.69
CA LEU A 270 53.67 9.46 -27.21
C LEU A 270 52.47 10.32 -27.74
N ASP A 271 51.99 11.48 -27.24
CA ASP A 271 52.58 12.85 -27.11
C ASP A 271 51.54 13.74 -26.37
N SER A 272 51.82 14.41 -25.23
CA SER A 272 52.42 15.75 -24.97
C SER A 272 51.62 16.97 -25.49
N THR A 273 51.01 17.81 -24.62
CA THR A 273 51.53 19.11 -24.11
C THR A 273 50.60 19.70 -23.00
N ALA A 274 51.02 19.78 -21.73
CA ALA A 274 51.41 20.97 -20.90
C ALA A 274 50.42 22.17 -20.85
N GLY A 275 50.05 22.84 -19.75
CA GLY A 275 50.36 22.86 -18.30
C GLY A 275 49.26 23.69 -17.58
N THR A 276 49.07 23.73 -16.26
CA THR A 276 49.94 24.33 -15.23
C THR A 276 49.36 24.00 -13.83
N SER A 277 50.22 23.60 -12.89
CA SER A 277 49.90 23.33 -11.48
C SER A 277 50.24 24.53 -10.58
N VAL A 278 49.46 24.77 -9.52
CA VAL A 278 49.96 25.39 -8.29
C VAL A 278 49.31 24.74 -7.06
N SER A 279 50.15 24.23 -6.16
CA SER A 279 49.84 23.68 -4.84
C SER A 279 49.69 24.78 -3.79
N PHE A 280 48.77 24.65 -2.84
CA PHE A 280 48.87 25.32 -1.55
C PHE A 280 48.50 24.41 -0.37
N ALA A 281 49.40 24.42 0.61
CA ALA A 281 49.34 23.71 1.89
C ALA A 281 48.31 24.32 2.84
N PHE A 282 47.70 23.49 3.70
CA PHE A 282 46.96 23.97 4.87
C PHE A 282 47.68 23.61 6.17
N ARG A 283 47.88 24.66 6.97
CA ARG A 283 48.50 24.71 8.29
C ARG A 283 47.71 23.90 9.33
N LYS A 284 48.45 23.23 10.20
CA LYS A 284 48.02 22.80 11.54
C LYS A 284 47.65 24.02 12.39
N SER A 285 46.52 23.96 13.08
CA SER A 285 46.26 24.75 14.29
C SER A 285 45.75 23.83 15.40
N LYS A 286 46.45 23.87 16.53
CA LYS A 286 46.13 23.23 17.82
C LYS A 286 44.90 23.89 18.45
N ILE A 287 44.00 23.10 19.05
CA ILE A 287 43.24 23.45 20.26
C ILE A 287 43.17 22.19 21.15
N GLU A 288 43.40 22.40 22.44
CA GLU A 288 43.63 21.44 23.54
C GLU A 288 42.37 20.73 24.08
N PRO A 289 42.54 19.68 24.92
CA PRO A 289 41.48 18.81 25.45
C PRO A 289 41.05 19.12 26.90
N ALA A 290 40.09 18.32 27.40
CA ALA A 290 39.46 18.28 28.74
C ALA A 290 38.21 19.17 28.87
N VAL A 291 37.07 18.68 29.37
CA VAL A 291 36.83 18.31 30.78
C VAL A 291 35.97 17.03 30.91
N THR A 292 36.51 16.06 31.65
CA THR A 292 35.77 15.09 32.46
C THR A 292 35.30 15.77 33.74
N ASP A 293 34.03 15.63 34.15
CA ASP A 293 33.70 15.57 35.59
C ASP A 293 32.38 14.84 35.91
N THR A 294 32.60 13.92 36.83
CA THR A 294 31.86 13.01 37.71
C THR A 294 30.54 13.47 38.40
N PRO A 295 29.84 12.55 39.13
CA PRO A 295 28.40 12.60 39.44
C PRO A 295 28.08 13.21 40.80
N MET A 296 26.80 13.55 41.03
CA MET A 296 26.30 13.80 42.39
C MET A 296 24.85 13.32 42.61
N LYS A 297 24.73 12.43 43.60
CA LYS A 297 23.58 12.20 44.51
C LYS A 297 22.99 13.56 44.95
N GLY A 298 21.72 13.72 45.32
CA GLY A 298 20.63 12.82 45.65
C GLY A 298 19.67 13.61 46.55
N PHE A 299 18.38 13.29 46.55
CA PHE A 299 17.51 13.48 47.70
C PHE A 299 16.49 12.35 47.68
N VAL A 300 16.60 11.51 48.71
CA VAL A 300 15.62 10.51 49.15
C VAL A 300 14.66 11.25 50.05
N ASP A 301 13.37 10.93 49.99
CA ASP A 301 12.54 10.64 51.17
C ASP A 301 11.18 10.07 50.69
N ASP A 302 11.08 8.75 50.83
CA ASP A 302 9.86 8.00 51.14
C ASP A 302 10.22 7.31 52.47
N PRO A 303 9.35 7.22 53.48
CA PRO A 303 8.17 6.35 53.34
C PRO A 303 6.93 6.84 54.12
N ASP A 304 5.74 6.35 53.76
CA ASP A 304 4.92 5.64 54.74
C ASP A 304 3.79 4.83 54.10
N SER A 305 3.81 3.55 54.44
CA SER A 305 2.77 2.55 54.22
C SER A 305 1.56 2.81 55.10
N LEU A 306 0.35 2.75 54.54
CA LEU A 306 -0.85 2.38 55.31
C LEU A 306 -1.77 1.51 54.46
N ASP A 307 -1.83 0.24 54.88
CA ASP A 307 -2.88 -0.73 54.58
C ASP A 307 -4.27 -0.18 54.91
N LEU A 308 -5.21 -0.28 53.97
CA LEU A 308 -6.63 -0.42 54.30
C LEU A 308 -7.29 -1.47 53.41
N ARG A 309 -7.54 -2.63 54.02
CA ARG A 309 -8.58 -3.59 53.65
C ARG A 309 -9.96 -2.99 53.97
N MET A 310 -10.88 -3.05 53.01
CA MET A 310 -12.36 -3.17 53.14
C MET A 310 -12.94 -2.77 51.78
N GLU A 311 -13.97 -3.38 51.21
CA GLU A 311 -14.80 -4.51 51.54
C GLU A 311 -15.58 -4.82 50.25
N ARG A 312 -15.84 -6.10 49.96
CA ARG A 312 -16.78 -6.49 48.91
C ARG A 312 -18.17 -6.02 49.33
N SER A 313 -18.86 -5.26 48.47
CA SER A 313 -20.32 -5.22 48.48
C SER A 313 -20.87 -5.60 47.11
N SER A 314 -21.85 -6.48 47.19
CA SER A 314 -22.57 -7.16 46.13
C SER A 314 -23.72 -6.32 45.58
N ASP A 315 -24.05 -6.61 44.33
CA ASP A 315 -25.39 -6.51 43.70
C ASP A 315 -26.05 -5.14 43.55
N VAL A 316 -26.06 -4.61 42.32
CA VAL A 316 -27.31 -4.30 41.60
C VAL A 316 -27.13 -4.57 40.10
N LYS A 317 -27.65 -5.71 39.63
CA LYS A 317 -27.86 -5.98 38.20
C LYS A 317 -28.97 -5.06 37.67
N ARG A 318 -28.63 -4.10 36.81
CA ARG A 318 -29.59 -3.45 35.90
C ARG A 318 -29.52 -4.12 34.54
N LYS A 319 -30.48 -5.00 34.26
CA LYS A 319 -30.74 -5.56 32.92
C LYS A 319 -31.23 -4.43 32.01
N PHE A 320 -30.44 -4.04 31.00
CA PHE A 320 -30.99 -3.44 29.79
C PHE A 320 -31.15 -4.56 28.75
N GLY A 321 -32.39 -4.78 28.32
CA GLY A 321 -32.73 -5.75 27.30
C GLY A 321 -32.35 -5.21 25.92
N ASN A 322 -31.23 -5.70 25.38
CA ASN A 322 -31.00 -5.66 23.94
C ASN A 322 -31.58 -6.95 23.35
N LYS A 323 -32.57 -6.79 22.47
CA LYS A 323 -32.94 -7.83 21.50
C LYS A 323 -31.66 -8.19 20.75
N ALA A 324 -31.29 -9.46 20.80
CA ALA A 324 -30.17 -10.01 20.03
C ALA A 324 -30.41 -9.68 18.55
N ALA A 325 -29.56 -8.83 18.00
CA ALA A 325 -29.34 -8.79 16.57
C ALA A 325 -28.63 -10.10 16.20
N ASP A 326 -29.08 -10.74 15.13
CA ASP A 326 -28.34 -11.85 14.52
C ASP A 326 -26.88 -11.41 14.28
N PRO A 327 -25.88 -12.24 14.59
CA PRO A 327 -24.49 -11.93 14.29
C PRO A 327 -24.32 -11.68 12.78
N GLU A 328 -23.71 -10.56 12.44
CA GLU A 328 -23.46 -10.22 11.04
C GLU A 328 -22.50 -11.26 10.40
N TRP A 329 -22.69 -11.56 9.12
CA TRP A 329 -21.96 -12.64 8.41
C TRP A 329 -20.43 -12.48 8.40
N TRP A 330 -19.91 -11.27 8.66
CA TRP A 330 -18.48 -11.00 8.80
C TRP A 330 -18.00 -11.09 10.25
N GLU A 331 -18.84 -10.86 11.26
CA GLU A 331 -18.51 -11.21 12.66
C GLU A 331 -18.37 -12.72 12.84
N THR A 332 -19.01 -13.49 11.97
CA THR A 332 -18.80 -14.95 11.87
C THR A 332 -17.42 -15.32 11.32
N GLN A 333 -16.69 -14.40 10.68
CA GLN A 333 -15.27 -14.60 10.32
C GLN A 333 -14.32 -14.33 11.49
N GLU A 334 -14.66 -13.44 12.44
CA GLU A 334 -13.84 -13.23 13.65
C GLU A 334 -14.01 -14.33 14.71
N ARG A 335 -15.02 -15.21 14.58
CA ARG A 335 -15.31 -16.29 15.55
C ARG A 335 -15.59 -17.69 14.96
N GLY A 336 -15.35 -17.92 13.68
CA GLY A 336 -15.56 -19.24 13.06
C GLY A 336 -14.27 -19.81 12.48
N ASP A 337 -14.00 -21.10 12.74
CA ASP A 337 -12.99 -21.95 12.09
C ASP A 337 -13.19 -22.12 10.56
N GLN A 338 -13.70 -21.10 9.86
CA GLN A 338 -13.97 -21.10 8.42
C GLN A 338 -13.50 -19.78 7.79
N VAL A 339 -12.20 -19.51 7.83
CA VAL A 339 -11.55 -18.74 6.76
C VAL A 339 -11.74 -19.58 5.51
N GLY A 340 -12.55 -19.14 4.56
CA GLY A 340 -12.82 -19.88 3.32
C GLY A 340 -11.51 -20.15 2.60
N PHE A 341 -11.04 -21.39 2.66
CA PHE A 341 -9.86 -21.85 1.93
C PHE A 341 -10.23 -21.97 0.46
N VAL A 342 -9.47 -21.32 -0.41
CA VAL A 342 -9.64 -21.45 -1.85
C VAL A 342 -8.30 -21.90 -2.43
N ASP A 343 -8.28 -23.06 -3.09
CA ASP A 343 -7.07 -23.65 -3.68
C ASP A 343 -6.74 -22.93 -5.00
N GLU A 344 -6.14 -21.75 -4.89
CA GLU A 344 -5.84 -20.89 -6.03
C GLU A 344 -4.39 -20.98 -6.50
N ALA A 345 -4.16 -20.78 -7.81
CA ALA A 345 -2.80 -20.62 -8.34
C ALA A 345 -2.30 -19.20 -8.04
N GLY A 346 -1.39 -19.09 -7.07
CA GLY A 346 -0.71 -17.83 -6.74
C GLY A 346 0.71 -17.79 -7.30
N GLN A 347 1.01 -16.80 -8.15
CA GLN A 347 2.37 -16.48 -8.59
C GLN A 347 2.89 -15.26 -7.84
N ILE A 348 4.05 -15.39 -7.19
CA ILE A 348 4.73 -14.24 -6.58
C ILE A 348 5.43 -13.43 -7.67
N ILE A 349 5.22 -12.12 -7.64
CA ILE A 349 5.79 -11.12 -8.55
C ILE A 349 6.49 -10.04 -7.71
N ARG A 350 7.53 -9.40 -8.25
CA ARG A 350 8.31 -8.40 -7.52
C ARG A 350 8.95 -7.35 -8.42
N SER A 351 9.34 -6.25 -7.80
CA SER A 351 10.21 -5.22 -8.36
C SER A 351 11.49 -5.23 -7.55
N VAL A 352 12.61 -5.67 -8.14
CA VAL A 352 13.91 -5.72 -7.46
C VAL A 352 15.06 -5.49 -8.44
N SER A 353 16.21 -5.06 -7.92
CA SER A 353 17.43 -4.87 -8.73
C SER A 353 18.68 -5.06 -7.87
N GLN A 354 19.84 -4.80 -8.48
CA GLN A 354 21.15 -4.90 -7.84
C GLN A 354 21.19 -4.15 -6.49
N TRP A 355 20.64 -2.93 -6.39
CA TRP A 355 20.73 -2.15 -5.16
C TRP A 355 19.86 -2.73 -4.03
N SER A 356 18.70 -3.32 -4.36
CA SER A 356 17.69 -3.70 -3.36
C SER A 356 17.73 -5.17 -2.93
N ALA A 357 18.16 -6.07 -3.82
CA ALA A 357 18.22 -7.51 -3.58
C ALA A 357 19.50 -8.19 -4.10
N GLY A 358 20.42 -7.42 -4.69
CA GLY A 358 21.67 -7.96 -5.25
C GLY A 358 21.48 -8.81 -6.50
N THR A 359 20.39 -8.60 -7.25
CA THR A 359 20.16 -9.32 -8.51
C THR A 359 20.95 -8.68 -9.65
N SER A 360 21.61 -9.50 -10.46
CA SER A 360 22.37 -9.06 -11.63
C SER A 360 21.49 -8.42 -12.70
N GLN A 361 20.24 -8.88 -12.82
CA GLN A 361 19.22 -8.31 -13.69
C GLN A 361 18.13 -7.62 -12.87
N VAL A 362 17.58 -6.57 -13.44
CA VAL A 362 16.39 -5.90 -12.91
C VAL A 362 15.20 -6.82 -13.15
N GLU A 363 14.43 -7.07 -12.09
CA GLU A 363 13.15 -7.75 -12.20
C GLU A 363 12.02 -6.73 -12.10
N GLU A 364 11.16 -6.72 -13.12
CA GLU A 364 9.99 -5.86 -13.24
C GLU A 364 8.72 -6.70 -13.49
N SER A 365 8.66 -7.90 -12.89
CA SER A 365 7.59 -8.88 -13.12
C SER A 365 6.20 -8.34 -12.75
N ILE A 366 6.12 -7.40 -11.80
CA ILE A 366 4.88 -6.68 -11.47
C ILE A 366 4.40 -5.85 -12.66
N HIS A 367 5.26 -5.05 -13.29
CA HIS A 367 4.90 -4.20 -14.42
C HIS A 367 4.47 -5.03 -15.64
N CYS A 368 5.21 -6.11 -15.92
CA CYS A 368 4.84 -7.07 -16.97
C CYS A 368 3.46 -7.68 -16.70
N ALA A 369 3.17 -8.08 -15.46
CA ALA A 369 1.87 -8.64 -15.09
C ALA A 369 0.74 -7.63 -15.29
N TYR A 370 0.90 -6.38 -14.81
CA TYR A 370 -0.09 -5.31 -15.04
C TYR A 370 -0.42 -5.15 -16.53
N CYS A 371 0.61 -4.97 -17.38
CA CYS A 371 0.40 -4.74 -18.81
C CYS A 371 -0.23 -5.96 -19.49
N SER A 372 0.30 -7.17 -19.24
CA SER A 372 -0.21 -8.38 -19.90
C SER A 372 -1.66 -8.67 -19.50
N LEU A 373 -2.04 -8.46 -18.23
CA LEU A 373 -3.39 -8.72 -17.75
C LEU A 373 -4.40 -7.75 -18.36
N ILE A 374 -4.05 -6.46 -18.39
CA ILE A 374 -4.89 -5.42 -19.00
C ILE A 374 -5.09 -5.69 -20.49
N GLU A 375 -4.03 -6.02 -21.22
CA GLU A 375 -4.11 -6.33 -22.65
C GLU A 375 -4.95 -7.57 -22.93
N LYS A 376 -4.99 -8.54 -22.01
CA LYS A 376 -5.78 -9.77 -22.14
C LYS A 376 -7.21 -9.68 -21.63
N ALA A 377 -7.56 -8.66 -20.84
CA ALA A 377 -8.90 -8.49 -20.29
C ALA A 377 -9.99 -8.56 -21.38
N GLU A 378 -11.18 -9.05 -21.07
CA GLU A 378 -12.28 -9.23 -22.03
C GLU A 378 -13.43 -8.26 -21.77
N HIS A 379 -13.75 -7.98 -20.51
CA HIS A 379 -14.96 -7.30 -20.08
C HIS A 379 -14.70 -6.08 -19.21
N PHE A 380 -13.87 -6.19 -18.17
CA PHE A 380 -13.55 -5.04 -17.34
C PHE A 380 -12.24 -5.16 -16.57
N VAL A 381 -11.74 -3.99 -16.17
CA VAL A 381 -10.58 -3.81 -15.30
C VAL A 381 -11.02 -2.94 -14.13
N TYR A 382 -10.85 -3.42 -12.91
CA TYR A 382 -11.06 -2.64 -11.69
C TYR A 382 -9.74 -2.45 -10.97
N ILE A 383 -9.39 -1.20 -10.66
CA ILE A 383 -8.13 -0.84 -10.03
C ILE A 383 -8.43 0.00 -8.79
N GLU A 384 -7.85 -0.37 -7.66
CA GLU A 384 -7.65 0.56 -6.54
C GLU A 384 -6.16 0.77 -6.34
N ASN A 385 -5.70 2.01 -6.43
CA ASN A 385 -4.29 2.31 -6.26
C ASN A 385 -4.06 3.65 -5.55
N GLN A 386 -3.03 3.73 -4.71
CA GLN A 386 -2.63 4.99 -4.07
C GLN A 386 -2.18 6.05 -5.08
N PHE A 387 -1.53 5.64 -6.16
CA PHE A 387 -1.07 6.53 -7.22
C PHE A 387 -1.49 6.02 -8.59
N PHE A 388 -1.80 6.94 -9.49
CA PHE A 388 -2.08 6.61 -10.89
C PHE A 388 -1.26 7.51 -11.81
N ILE A 389 0.02 7.18 -11.95
CA ILE A 389 1.03 7.93 -12.68
C ILE A 389 1.70 7.00 -13.71
N SER A 390 1.38 7.20 -14.99
CA SER A 390 1.84 6.31 -16.06
C SER A 390 1.92 7.05 -17.39
N GLY A 391 2.65 6.48 -18.36
CA GLY A 391 2.92 7.13 -19.64
C GLY A 391 2.44 6.30 -20.84
N LEU A 392 1.98 7.00 -21.89
CA LEU A 392 1.72 6.40 -23.20
C LEU A 392 3.02 6.13 -23.97
N SER A 393 2.92 5.36 -25.06
CA SER A 393 4.05 5.15 -25.97
C SER A 393 4.62 6.48 -26.46
N GLY A 394 5.95 6.64 -26.34
CA GLY A 394 6.66 7.88 -26.67
C GLY A 394 6.82 8.87 -25.51
N ASP A 395 6.24 8.61 -24.32
CA ASP A 395 6.57 9.38 -23.12
C ASP A 395 7.97 8.99 -22.63
N GLU A 396 8.91 9.92 -22.71
CA GLU A 396 10.30 9.75 -22.26
C GLU A 396 10.45 10.04 -20.75
N ILE A 397 9.50 10.75 -20.15
CA ILE A 397 9.55 11.15 -18.74
C ILE A 397 9.04 10.03 -17.86
N ILE A 398 7.84 9.53 -18.13
CA ILE A 398 7.23 8.41 -17.40
C ILE A 398 7.37 7.15 -18.26
N ARG A 399 8.06 6.15 -17.73
CA ARG A 399 8.49 4.98 -18.50
C ARG A 399 7.56 3.78 -18.39
N ASN A 400 6.86 3.61 -17.27
CA ASN A 400 5.91 2.51 -17.10
C ASN A 400 4.74 2.66 -18.10
N ARG A 401 4.24 1.51 -18.59
CA ARG A 401 3.30 1.42 -19.72
C ARG A 401 1.90 0.90 -19.35
N VAL A 402 1.51 1.04 -18.09
CA VAL A 402 0.15 0.69 -17.65
C VAL A 402 -0.91 1.53 -18.38
N LEU A 403 -0.67 2.84 -18.56
CA LEU A 403 -1.57 3.73 -19.30
C LEU A 403 -1.71 3.31 -20.77
N GLU A 404 -0.60 2.94 -21.40
CA GLU A 404 -0.58 2.47 -22.78
C GLU A 404 -1.38 1.17 -22.94
N ALA A 405 -1.22 0.21 -22.02
CA ALA A 405 -2.00 -1.02 -22.03
C ALA A 405 -3.51 -0.75 -21.91
N LEU A 406 -3.92 0.14 -21.00
CA LEU A 406 -5.32 0.57 -20.85
C LEU A 406 -5.85 1.24 -22.13
N TYR A 407 -5.09 2.19 -22.68
CA TYR A 407 -5.45 2.89 -23.90
C TYR A 407 -5.67 1.92 -25.06
N ARG A 408 -4.70 1.03 -25.33
CA ARG A 408 -4.81 0.02 -26.40
C ARG A 408 -6.00 -0.90 -26.18
N ARG A 409 -6.20 -1.33 -24.93
CA ARG A 409 -7.29 -2.24 -24.60
C ARG A 409 -8.66 -1.60 -24.81
N ILE A 410 -8.84 -0.34 -24.39
CA ILE A 410 -10.07 0.42 -24.63
C ILE A 410 -10.30 0.63 -26.13
N MET A 411 -9.25 1.02 -26.87
CA MET A 411 -9.34 1.18 -28.32
C MET A 411 -9.74 -0.12 -29.03
N ARG A 412 -9.23 -1.28 -28.60
CA ARG A 412 -9.67 -2.59 -29.09
C ARG A 412 -11.15 -2.82 -28.85
N ALA A 413 -11.64 -2.60 -27.62
CA ALA A 413 -13.07 -2.75 -27.31
C ALA A 413 -13.95 -1.85 -28.17
N TYR A 414 -13.54 -0.59 -28.34
CA TYR A 414 -14.26 0.38 -29.14
C TYR A 414 -14.35 -0.03 -30.62
N ASN A 415 -13.23 -0.44 -31.20
CA ASN A 415 -13.18 -0.92 -32.59
C ASN A 415 -14.03 -2.19 -32.79
N ASP A 416 -14.01 -3.09 -31.80
CA ASP A 416 -14.80 -4.33 -31.80
C ASP A 416 -16.28 -4.10 -31.44
N LYS A 417 -16.67 -2.87 -31.08
CA LYS A 417 -18.01 -2.50 -30.56
C LYS A 417 -18.44 -3.35 -29.36
N LYS A 418 -17.48 -3.73 -28.51
CA LYS A 418 -17.72 -4.52 -27.29
C LYS A 418 -17.89 -3.59 -26.09
N CYS A 419 -18.78 -3.99 -25.18
CA CYS A 419 -18.85 -3.36 -23.86
C CYS A 419 -17.57 -3.70 -23.09
N PHE A 420 -16.84 -2.67 -22.66
CA PHE A 420 -15.64 -2.81 -21.85
C PHE A 420 -15.55 -1.64 -20.88
N ARG A 421 -15.17 -1.90 -19.62
CA ARG A 421 -15.10 -0.86 -18.59
C ARG A 421 -13.78 -0.90 -17.82
N VAL A 422 -13.26 0.28 -17.50
CA VAL A 422 -12.11 0.50 -16.64
C VAL A 422 -12.56 1.40 -15.49
N ILE A 423 -12.53 0.88 -14.27
CA ILE A 423 -13.00 1.56 -13.08
C ILE A 423 -11.81 1.74 -12.15
N ILE A 424 -11.47 3.00 -11.85
CA ILE A 424 -10.27 3.35 -11.10
C ILE A 424 -10.68 4.10 -9.83
N VAL A 425 -10.28 3.59 -8.66
CA VAL A 425 -10.48 4.22 -7.36
C VAL A 425 -9.12 4.64 -6.81
N ILE A 426 -8.95 5.93 -6.52
CA ILE A 426 -7.69 6.54 -6.08
C ILE A 426 -7.94 7.56 -4.96
N PRO A 427 -6.94 7.93 -4.15
CA PRO A 427 -7.10 8.98 -3.15
C PRO A 427 -7.54 10.30 -3.79
N LEU A 428 -8.49 10.99 -3.16
CA LEU A 428 -8.90 12.33 -3.61
C LEU A 428 -7.72 13.31 -3.56
N LEU A 429 -6.86 13.20 -2.56
CA LEU A 429 -5.63 13.97 -2.41
C LEU A 429 -4.48 13.06 -1.93
N PRO A 430 -3.23 13.36 -2.30
CA PRO A 430 -2.06 12.72 -1.71
C PRO A 430 -1.99 12.96 -0.19
N GLY A 431 -1.64 11.91 0.57
CA GLY A 431 -1.63 11.90 2.03
C GLY A 431 -0.36 12.49 2.65
N PHE A 432 0.06 13.68 2.22
CA PHE A 432 1.19 14.41 2.80
C PHE A 432 0.73 15.67 3.52
N GLN A 433 1.52 16.11 4.50
CA GLN A 433 1.24 17.29 5.32
C GLN A 433 1.16 18.58 4.50
N GLY A 434 0.19 19.42 4.87
CA GLY A 434 0.06 20.78 4.37
C GLY A 434 -1.09 21.00 3.40
N GLY A 435 -1.65 22.20 3.45
CA GLY A 435 -2.69 22.65 2.53
C GLY A 435 -2.12 23.01 1.18
N LEU A 436 -2.91 22.83 0.12
CA LEU A 436 -2.45 22.98 -1.27
C LEU A 436 -1.87 24.35 -1.59
N ASP A 437 -2.19 25.37 -0.80
CA ASP A 437 -1.65 26.72 -0.94
C ASP A 437 -0.42 27.01 -0.06
N ASP A 438 -0.10 26.11 0.87
CA ASP A 438 1.03 26.25 1.79
C ASP A 438 2.36 25.93 1.08
N ALA A 439 3.43 26.54 1.56
CA ALA A 439 4.80 26.24 1.12
C ALA A 439 5.20 24.78 1.38
N GLY A 440 4.63 24.16 2.42
CA GLY A 440 4.86 22.75 2.77
C GLY A 440 4.15 21.73 1.88
N ALA A 441 3.25 22.15 0.99
CA ALA A 441 2.46 21.24 0.14
C ALA A 441 3.00 21.06 -1.28
N ALA A 442 4.24 21.46 -1.54
CA ALA A 442 4.86 21.28 -2.86
C ALA A 442 4.89 19.81 -3.29
N SER A 443 5.18 18.89 -2.36
CA SER A 443 5.07 17.44 -2.60
C SER A 443 3.66 16.99 -2.99
N VAL A 444 2.61 17.49 -2.33
CA VAL A 444 1.21 17.17 -2.65
C VAL A 444 0.87 17.62 -4.07
N ARG A 445 1.22 18.87 -4.40
CA ARG A 445 0.95 19.44 -5.73
C ARG A 445 1.75 18.75 -6.82
N ALA A 446 3.00 18.39 -6.56
CA ALA A 446 3.85 17.67 -7.52
C ALA A 446 3.23 16.31 -7.89
N ILE A 447 2.73 15.55 -6.91
CA ILE A 447 2.05 14.28 -7.18
C ILE A 447 0.74 14.50 -7.93
N MET A 448 -0.05 15.50 -7.52
CA MET A 448 -1.27 15.86 -8.25
C MET A 448 -0.98 16.25 -9.70
N HIS A 449 0.10 16.98 -9.98
CA HIS A 449 0.52 17.33 -11.33
C HIS A 449 0.66 16.09 -12.21
N TRP A 450 1.46 15.11 -11.74
CA TRP A 450 1.72 13.89 -12.51
C TRP A 450 0.49 12.99 -12.65
N GLN A 451 -0.34 12.92 -11.61
CA GLN A 451 -1.61 12.19 -11.65
C GLN A 451 -2.58 12.82 -12.65
N TYR A 452 -2.80 14.13 -12.58
CA TYR A 452 -3.65 14.82 -13.54
C TYR A 452 -3.09 14.78 -14.96
N ARG A 453 -1.76 14.87 -15.16
CA ARG A 453 -1.12 14.68 -16.48
C ARG A 453 -1.42 13.31 -17.07
N THR A 454 -1.46 12.28 -16.24
CA THR A 454 -1.81 10.90 -16.63
C THR A 454 -3.30 10.82 -17.02
N ILE A 455 -4.17 11.44 -16.23
CA ILE A 455 -5.63 11.30 -16.32
C ILE A 455 -6.24 12.23 -17.38
N CYS A 456 -6.14 13.56 -17.22
CA CYS A 456 -6.92 14.55 -18.00
C CYS A 456 -6.15 15.78 -18.51
N ARG A 457 -4.93 16.06 -18.04
CA ARG A 457 -4.20 17.30 -18.37
C ARG A 457 -3.13 17.08 -19.43
N GLY A 458 -3.25 17.84 -20.52
CA GLY A 458 -2.33 17.79 -21.65
C GLY A 458 -2.70 16.73 -22.68
N GLU A 459 -2.10 16.86 -23.87
CA GLU A 459 -2.47 16.09 -25.06
C GLU A 459 -2.14 14.59 -24.95
N ASN A 460 -1.25 14.22 -24.03
CA ASN A 460 -0.83 12.84 -23.78
C ASN A 460 -1.56 12.17 -22.61
N SER A 461 -2.54 12.85 -22.00
CA SER A 461 -3.41 12.24 -20.98
C SER A 461 -4.38 11.23 -21.61
N ILE A 462 -4.76 10.20 -20.85
CA ILE A 462 -5.63 9.13 -21.37
C ILE A 462 -7.02 9.64 -21.77
N LEU A 463 -7.63 10.53 -20.96
CA LEU A 463 -8.94 11.08 -21.27
C LEU A 463 -8.89 11.98 -22.51
N HIS A 464 -7.85 12.79 -22.69
CA HIS A 464 -7.71 13.60 -23.90
C HIS A 464 -7.57 12.74 -25.17
N LYS A 465 -6.68 11.72 -25.13
CA LYS A 465 -6.44 10.82 -26.27
C LYS A 465 -7.67 10.01 -26.65
N LEU A 466 -8.39 9.48 -25.66
CA LEU A 466 -9.64 8.74 -25.90
C LEU A 466 -10.73 9.68 -26.39
N HIS A 467 -10.93 10.84 -25.76
CA HIS A 467 -11.97 11.80 -26.16
C HIS A 467 -11.80 12.29 -27.59
N LYS A 468 -10.56 12.46 -28.09
CA LYS A 468 -10.29 12.80 -29.48
C LYS A 468 -10.88 11.79 -30.49
N VAL A 469 -11.03 10.52 -30.10
CA VAL A 469 -11.49 9.43 -30.97
C VAL A 469 -12.92 8.98 -30.63
N LEU A 470 -13.23 8.82 -29.34
CA LEU A 470 -14.50 8.32 -28.83
C LEU A 470 -15.51 9.43 -28.53
N GLY A 471 -15.07 10.68 -28.40
CA GLY A 471 -15.90 11.81 -27.98
C GLY A 471 -16.54 11.56 -26.60
N PRO A 472 -17.83 11.90 -26.43
CA PRO A 472 -18.55 11.73 -25.16
C PRO A 472 -18.59 10.29 -24.64
N LYS A 473 -18.42 9.28 -25.51
CA LYS A 473 -18.41 7.87 -25.11
C LYS A 473 -17.19 7.49 -24.27
N THR A 474 -16.18 8.36 -24.15
CA THR A 474 -14.99 8.10 -23.33
C THR A 474 -15.33 7.66 -21.90
N HIS A 475 -16.32 8.30 -21.29
CA HIS A 475 -16.75 7.99 -19.93
C HIS A 475 -17.50 6.65 -19.80
N ASP A 476 -17.95 6.05 -20.90
CA ASP A 476 -18.50 4.69 -20.87
C ASP A 476 -17.41 3.62 -20.69
N TYR A 477 -16.16 3.93 -21.09
CA TYR A 477 -15.04 2.99 -21.08
C TYR A 477 -14.09 3.17 -19.88
N ILE A 478 -13.87 4.40 -19.41
CA ILE A 478 -12.97 4.67 -18.30
C ILE A 478 -13.52 5.76 -17.38
N SER A 479 -13.46 5.54 -16.07
CA SER A 479 -13.92 6.50 -15.06
C SER A 479 -13.09 6.41 -13.77
N PHE A 480 -12.98 7.56 -13.09
CA PHE A 480 -12.15 7.75 -11.90
C PHE A 480 -13.00 8.15 -10.71
N TYR A 481 -12.70 7.56 -9.56
CA TYR A 481 -13.45 7.72 -8.32
C TYR A 481 -12.49 7.88 -7.14
N GLY A 482 -13.01 8.42 -6.04
CA GLY A 482 -12.35 8.41 -4.75
C GLY A 482 -13.32 7.99 -3.66
N LEU A 483 -12.84 7.98 -2.43
CA LEU A 483 -13.63 7.60 -1.26
C LEU A 483 -13.64 8.75 -0.23
N ARG A 484 -14.76 8.95 0.45
CA ARG A 484 -14.94 9.96 1.48
C ARG A 484 -15.91 9.46 2.55
N SER A 485 -15.62 9.79 3.80
CA SER A 485 -16.46 9.46 4.95
C SER A 485 -16.87 10.71 5.73
N TYR A 486 -17.85 10.57 6.61
CA TYR A 486 -18.33 11.61 7.50
C TYR A 486 -18.76 11.05 8.85
N GLY A 487 -18.88 11.94 9.84
CA GLY A 487 -19.40 11.58 11.14
C GLY A 487 -19.27 12.73 12.13
N LYS A 488 -19.74 12.50 13.35
CA LYS A 488 -19.46 13.42 14.47
C LYS A 488 -18.12 13.05 15.10
N LEU A 489 -17.32 14.03 15.48
CA LEU A 489 -16.04 13.78 16.15
C LEU A 489 -16.20 13.13 17.53
N PHE A 490 -17.31 13.43 18.21
CA PHE A 490 -17.74 12.85 19.48
C PHE A 490 -19.24 13.08 19.67
N ASN A 491 -19.82 12.54 20.74
CA ASN A 491 -21.23 12.77 21.08
C ASN A 491 -21.52 14.27 21.26
N HIS A 492 -22.46 14.80 20.48
CA HIS A 492 -22.78 16.23 20.39
C HIS A 492 -21.63 17.14 19.87
N GLY A 493 -20.56 16.56 19.34
CA GLY A 493 -19.47 17.28 18.70
C GLY A 493 -19.80 17.77 17.28
N PRO A 494 -18.88 18.50 16.64
CA PRO A 494 -19.06 18.97 15.27
C PRO A 494 -19.15 17.80 14.30
N VAL A 495 -19.90 18.02 13.21
CA VAL A 495 -19.96 17.10 12.07
C VAL A 495 -18.78 17.39 11.17
N ALA A 496 -18.02 16.35 10.85
CA ALA A 496 -16.82 16.42 10.05
C ALA A 496 -16.85 15.43 8.89
N THR A 497 -16.09 15.72 7.83
CA THR A 497 -15.78 14.82 6.72
C THR A 497 -14.26 14.72 6.56
N SER A 498 -13.81 13.57 6.09
CA SER A 498 -12.43 13.34 5.69
C SER A 498 -12.41 12.42 4.46
N PRO A 499 -11.53 12.64 3.47
CA PRO A 499 -11.26 11.64 2.44
C PRO A 499 -10.87 10.32 3.10
N VAL A 500 -11.40 9.21 2.58
CA VAL A 500 -10.86 7.89 2.92
C VAL A 500 -9.64 7.69 2.03
N TYR A 501 -8.48 7.52 2.65
CA TYR A 501 -7.22 7.40 1.93
C TYR A 501 -7.07 6.01 1.34
N VAL A 502 -7.25 5.92 0.02
CA VAL A 502 -7.10 4.68 -0.76
C VAL A 502 -5.62 4.34 -0.85
N HIS A 503 -5.14 3.48 0.04
CA HIS A 503 -3.78 2.96 0.03
C HIS A 503 -3.67 1.58 -0.61
N SER A 504 -4.78 0.94 -1.01
CA SER A 504 -4.79 -0.30 -1.78
C SER A 504 -3.83 -0.26 -2.97
N LYS A 505 -3.30 -1.43 -3.36
CA LYS A 505 -2.63 -1.64 -4.65
C LYS A 505 -3.14 -2.94 -5.28
N ILE A 506 -4.36 -2.87 -5.80
CA ILE A 506 -5.06 -4.02 -6.35
C ILE A 506 -5.53 -3.79 -7.78
N MET A 507 -5.60 -4.87 -8.54
CA MET A 507 -6.23 -4.91 -9.86
C MET A 507 -7.01 -6.21 -10.02
N LEU A 508 -8.29 -6.10 -10.37
CA LEU A 508 -9.17 -7.23 -10.69
C LEU A 508 -9.50 -7.22 -12.18
N ILE A 509 -9.46 -8.40 -12.80
CA ILE A 509 -9.70 -8.59 -14.23
C ILE A 509 -10.83 -9.60 -14.42
N ASP A 510 -11.91 -9.16 -15.06
CA ASP A 510 -13.03 -10.02 -15.49
C ASP A 510 -13.62 -10.93 -14.40
N ASP A 511 -13.53 -10.52 -13.13
CA ASP A 511 -13.86 -11.35 -11.96
C ASP A 511 -13.20 -12.75 -12.00
N SER A 512 -11.99 -12.87 -12.53
CA SER A 512 -11.25 -14.15 -12.66
C SER A 512 -9.80 -14.11 -12.22
N LYS A 513 -9.20 -12.92 -12.16
CA LYS A 513 -7.81 -12.73 -11.73
C LYS A 513 -7.72 -11.54 -10.81
N ALA A 514 -6.85 -11.64 -9.81
CA ALA A 514 -6.55 -10.58 -8.88
C ALA A 514 -5.03 -10.39 -8.75
N LEU A 515 -4.57 -9.16 -8.85
CA LEU A 515 -3.21 -8.75 -8.49
C LEU A 515 -3.29 -7.96 -7.19
N ILE A 516 -2.58 -8.38 -6.15
CA ILE A 516 -2.55 -7.73 -4.83
C ILE A 516 -1.09 -7.58 -4.41
N GLY A 517 -0.67 -6.41 -3.93
CA GLY A 517 0.70 -6.22 -3.47
C GLY A 517 0.97 -4.85 -2.88
N SER A 518 2.24 -4.45 -2.93
CA SER A 518 2.71 -3.15 -2.41
C SER A 518 2.94 -2.10 -3.51
N ALA A 519 2.99 -2.51 -4.77
CA ALA A 519 3.40 -1.67 -5.89
C ALA A 519 2.32 -0.68 -6.35
N ASN A 520 2.65 0.61 -6.30
CA ASN A 520 1.80 1.67 -6.83
C ASN A 520 1.89 1.73 -8.37
N ILE A 521 0.90 2.33 -9.03
CA ILE A 521 1.03 2.64 -10.47
C ILE A 521 1.85 3.92 -10.62
N ASN A 522 3.17 3.76 -10.59
CA ASN A 522 4.18 4.79 -10.83
C ASN A 522 5.52 4.12 -11.21
N ASP A 523 6.45 4.87 -11.78
CA ASP A 523 7.77 4.35 -12.17
C ASP A 523 8.58 3.88 -10.95
N ARG A 524 8.39 4.52 -9.79
CA ARG A 524 9.04 4.10 -8.53
C ARG A 524 8.80 2.63 -8.21
N SER A 525 7.56 2.17 -8.37
CA SER A 525 7.18 0.81 -8.02
C SER A 525 7.36 -0.17 -9.18
N LEU A 526 7.19 0.30 -10.42
CA LEU A 526 7.02 -0.58 -11.59
C LEU A 526 8.30 -0.83 -12.39
N LEU A 527 9.33 0.02 -12.31
CA LEU A 527 10.55 -0.17 -13.13
C LEU A 527 11.57 -1.18 -12.58
N GLY A 528 11.33 -1.77 -11.39
CA GLY A 528 12.26 -2.73 -10.75
C GLY A 528 13.55 -2.14 -10.18
N SER A 529 14.11 -1.15 -10.86
CA SER A 529 15.37 -0.47 -10.55
C SER A 529 15.26 0.60 -9.45
N ARG A 530 14.03 0.94 -9.05
CA ARG A 530 13.72 1.94 -8.02
C ARG A 530 13.26 1.24 -6.74
N ASP A 531 12.09 1.53 -6.19
CA ASP A 531 11.62 0.96 -4.93
C ASP A 531 11.48 -0.57 -5.05
N SER A 532 11.83 -1.30 -3.99
CA SER A 532 11.54 -2.73 -3.97
C SER A 532 10.10 -2.99 -3.58
N GLU A 533 9.44 -3.84 -4.37
CA GLU A 533 8.03 -4.17 -4.21
C GLU A 533 7.79 -5.66 -4.36
N ILE A 534 6.66 -6.13 -3.86
CA ILE A 534 6.23 -7.51 -4.01
C ILE A 534 4.70 -7.57 -4.14
N GLY A 535 4.22 -8.55 -4.89
CA GLY A 535 2.81 -8.84 -5.04
C GLY A 535 2.56 -10.31 -5.32
N VAL A 536 1.28 -10.66 -5.39
CA VAL A 536 0.79 -11.96 -5.81
C VAL A 536 -0.21 -11.76 -6.94
N LEU A 537 -0.04 -12.52 -8.00
CA LEU A 537 -1.05 -12.73 -9.03
C LEU A 537 -1.82 -14.01 -8.68
N ILE A 538 -3.12 -13.87 -8.47
CA ILE A 538 -4.05 -14.95 -8.16
C ILE A 538 -4.91 -15.17 -9.40
N GLU A 539 -4.86 -16.38 -9.94
CA GLU A 539 -5.76 -16.81 -11.02
C GLU A 539 -6.73 -17.85 -10.47
N ASP A 540 -8.02 -17.54 -10.56
CA ASP A 540 -9.08 -18.39 -10.04
C ASP A 540 -9.18 -19.72 -10.81
N LYS A 541 -9.11 -20.84 -10.09
CA LYS A 541 -9.40 -22.20 -10.56
C LYS A 541 -10.83 -22.59 -10.24
N GLU A 542 -11.37 -22.14 -9.11
CA GLU A 542 -12.77 -22.41 -8.74
C GLU A 542 -13.69 -21.41 -9.43
N LEU A 543 -14.41 -21.87 -10.46
CA LEU A 543 -15.32 -21.05 -11.24
C LEU A 543 -16.78 -21.22 -10.79
N VAL A 544 -17.50 -20.11 -10.68
CA VAL A 544 -18.93 -20.04 -10.35
C VAL A 544 -19.74 -19.40 -11.47
N ASP A 545 -21.03 -19.75 -11.54
CA ASP A 545 -21.96 -19.14 -12.50
C ASP A 545 -22.29 -17.71 -12.10
N SER A 546 -22.13 -16.78 -13.04
CA SER A 546 -22.45 -15.36 -12.89
C SER A 546 -22.91 -14.77 -14.22
N ARG A 547 -22.90 -13.44 -14.33
CA ARG A 547 -23.27 -12.68 -15.52
C ARG A 547 -22.24 -11.60 -15.83
N MET A 548 -22.08 -11.33 -17.13
CA MET A 548 -21.21 -10.29 -17.64
C MET A 548 -21.90 -9.62 -18.85
N GLY A 549 -22.35 -8.38 -18.67
CA GLY A 549 -23.12 -7.65 -19.68
C GLY A 549 -24.47 -8.31 -20.00
N GLY A 550 -25.12 -8.90 -19.01
CA GLY A 550 -26.39 -9.63 -19.11
C GLY A 550 -26.24 -11.09 -19.55
N ASN A 551 -25.10 -11.49 -20.09
CA ASN A 551 -24.86 -12.84 -20.59
C ASN A 551 -24.33 -13.76 -19.50
N PRO A 552 -24.69 -15.07 -19.50
CA PRO A 552 -24.07 -16.05 -18.60
C PRO A 552 -22.55 -16.07 -18.78
N TRP A 553 -21.82 -16.04 -17.66
CA TRP A 553 -20.35 -16.04 -17.66
C TRP A 553 -19.83 -16.80 -16.45
N LYS A 554 -18.71 -17.52 -16.63
CA LYS A 554 -18.02 -18.20 -15.53
C LYS A 554 -16.99 -17.25 -14.94
N VAL A 555 -17.12 -16.96 -13.65
CA VAL A 555 -16.22 -16.07 -12.92
C VAL A 555 -15.48 -16.86 -11.84
N GLY A 556 -14.32 -16.38 -11.48
CA GLY A 556 -13.54 -16.87 -10.35
C GLY A 556 -14.18 -16.53 -9.02
N LYS A 557 -14.19 -17.49 -8.09
CA LYS A 557 -14.82 -17.33 -6.78
C LYS A 557 -14.09 -16.28 -5.93
N PHE A 558 -12.76 -16.31 -5.89
CA PHE A 558 -11.97 -15.35 -5.13
C PHE A 558 -12.15 -13.95 -5.69
N ALA A 559 -11.87 -13.73 -6.99
CA ALA A 559 -11.95 -12.41 -7.60
C ALA A 559 -13.37 -11.82 -7.52
N LEU A 560 -14.42 -12.60 -7.79
CA LEU A 560 -15.81 -12.17 -7.63
C LEU A 560 -16.09 -11.75 -6.18
N SER A 561 -15.73 -12.59 -5.21
CA SER A 561 -16.02 -12.32 -3.79
C SER A 561 -15.31 -11.06 -3.30
N LEU A 562 -14.06 -10.85 -3.72
CA LEU A 562 -13.28 -9.67 -3.39
C LEU A 562 -13.90 -8.41 -4.02
N ARG A 563 -14.26 -8.45 -5.31
CA ARG A 563 -14.94 -7.32 -5.96
C ARG A 563 -16.26 -6.98 -5.28
N LEU A 564 -17.10 -7.98 -5.01
CA LEU A 564 -18.39 -7.79 -4.35
C LEU A 564 -18.23 -7.19 -2.95
N SER A 565 -17.23 -7.62 -2.19
CA SER A 565 -16.92 -7.06 -0.87
C SER A 565 -16.57 -5.57 -0.97
N LEU A 566 -15.60 -5.24 -1.84
CA LEU A 566 -15.15 -3.85 -2.04
C LEU A 566 -16.29 -2.95 -2.52
N TRP A 567 -17.05 -3.39 -3.53
CA TRP A 567 -18.16 -2.61 -4.05
C TRP A 567 -19.28 -2.45 -3.01
N SER A 568 -19.56 -3.47 -2.21
CA SER A 568 -20.59 -3.38 -1.17
C SER A 568 -20.22 -2.35 -0.11
N GLU A 569 -18.96 -2.29 0.29
CA GLU A 569 -18.42 -1.27 1.19
C GLU A 569 -18.54 0.13 0.57
N HIS A 570 -18.02 0.31 -0.64
CA HIS A 570 -17.99 1.62 -1.32
C HIS A 570 -19.38 2.19 -1.59
N LEU A 571 -20.36 1.32 -1.84
CA LEU A 571 -21.75 1.68 -2.13
C LEU A 571 -22.66 1.64 -0.89
N GLY A 572 -22.17 1.16 0.26
CA GLY A 572 -22.97 0.99 1.48
C GLY A 572 -24.17 0.07 1.25
N LEU A 573 -23.93 -1.07 0.59
CA LEU A 573 -24.96 -2.09 0.33
C LEU A 573 -25.12 -3.01 1.52
N ARG A 574 -26.37 -3.36 1.83
CA ARG A 574 -26.71 -4.40 2.80
C ARG A 574 -26.65 -5.78 2.13
N LYS A 575 -26.58 -6.85 2.94
CA LYS A 575 -26.52 -8.24 2.47
C LYS A 575 -27.56 -8.60 1.40
N GLY A 576 -28.79 -8.09 1.50
CA GLY A 576 -29.85 -8.33 0.52
C GLY A 576 -29.73 -7.55 -0.79
N GLU A 577 -28.85 -6.56 -0.87
CA GLU A 577 -28.67 -5.68 -2.03
C GLU A 577 -27.48 -6.09 -2.92
N ILE A 578 -26.59 -6.96 -2.44
CA ILE A 578 -25.37 -7.40 -3.16
C ILE A 578 -25.70 -8.01 -4.53
N ASN A 579 -26.86 -8.67 -4.65
CA ASN A 579 -27.31 -9.26 -5.92
C ASN A 579 -27.47 -8.22 -7.05
N GLN A 580 -27.65 -6.94 -6.71
CA GLN A 580 -27.80 -5.85 -7.68
C GLN A 580 -26.48 -5.48 -8.37
N ILE A 581 -25.34 -5.92 -7.82
CA ILE A 581 -24.00 -5.60 -8.34
C ILE A 581 -23.25 -6.85 -8.82
N ILE A 582 -23.93 -7.97 -9.06
CA ILE A 582 -23.31 -9.22 -9.54
C ILE A 582 -22.64 -9.01 -10.89
N ASP A 583 -23.29 -8.30 -11.81
CA ASP A 583 -22.77 -8.03 -13.16
C ASP A 583 -22.09 -6.66 -13.20
N PRO A 584 -20.75 -6.59 -13.17
CA PRO A 584 -20.02 -5.33 -12.99
C PRO A 584 -20.12 -4.38 -14.19
N ILE A 585 -20.54 -4.86 -15.37
CA ILE A 585 -20.60 -4.04 -16.59
C ILE A 585 -22.02 -3.75 -17.06
N SER A 586 -23.03 -4.38 -16.48
CA SER A 586 -24.44 -4.06 -16.75
C SER A 586 -24.74 -2.58 -16.47
N ASP A 587 -25.63 -1.98 -17.26
CA ASP A 587 -26.00 -0.57 -17.06
C ASP A 587 -26.69 -0.34 -15.70
N SER A 588 -27.43 -1.33 -15.19
CA SER A 588 -28.04 -1.22 -13.86
C SER A 588 -26.99 -1.17 -12.74
N SER A 589 -26.06 -2.12 -12.70
CA SER A 589 -25.02 -2.11 -11.67
C SER A 589 -24.04 -0.93 -11.83
N TYR A 590 -23.62 -0.62 -13.05
CA TYR A 590 -22.61 0.41 -13.28
C TYR A 590 -23.20 1.82 -13.33
N LYS A 591 -24.19 2.10 -14.18
CA LYS A 591 -24.70 3.47 -14.36
C LYS A 591 -25.68 3.85 -13.26
N GLU A 592 -26.66 2.99 -12.97
CA GLU A 592 -27.76 3.31 -12.04
C GLU A 592 -27.36 3.20 -10.56
N ILE A 593 -26.37 2.34 -10.24
CA ILE A 593 -25.89 2.18 -8.86
C ILE A 593 -24.53 2.85 -8.69
N TRP A 594 -23.47 2.39 -9.37
CA TRP A 594 -22.11 2.87 -9.12
C TRP A 594 -21.93 4.36 -9.45
N VAL A 595 -22.18 4.75 -10.70
CA VAL A 595 -22.04 6.15 -11.15
C VAL A 595 -23.03 7.07 -10.45
N ALA A 596 -24.29 6.64 -10.27
CA ALA A 596 -25.30 7.46 -9.61
C ALA A 596 -24.95 7.74 -8.14
N THR A 597 -24.48 6.71 -7.40
CA THR A 597 -24.03 6.87 -6.01
C THR A 597 -22.85 7.82 -5.93
N ALA A 598 -21.83 7.64 -6.78
CA ALA A 598 -20.66 8.50 -6.81
C ALA A 598 -21.02 9.98 -7.05
N LYS A 599 -21.93 10.26 -8.00
CA LYS A 599 -22.38 11.62 -8.30
C LYS A 599 -23.22 12.22 -7.16
N MET A 600 -24.19 11.45 -6.65
CA MET A 600 -25.08 11.90 -5.58
C MET A 600 -24.28 12.22 -4.32
N ASN A 601 -23.36 11.34 -3.91
CA ASN A 601 -22.49 11.56 -2.77
C ASN A 601 -21.62 12.80 -2.96
N THR A 602 -20.97 12.97 -4.12
CA THR A 602 -20.17 14.17 -4.43
C THR A 602 -20.99 15.46 -4.25
N THR A 603 -22.22 15.50 -4.78
CA THR A 603 -23.11 16.66 -4.62
C THR A 603 -23.46 16.90 -3.15
N ILE A 604 -23.82 15.86 -2.40
CA ILE A 604 -24.16 16.00 -0.98
C ILE A 604 -22.96 16.53 -0.16
N TYR A 605 -21.76 15.99 -0.38
CA TYR A 605 -20.57 16.46 0.31
C TYR A 605 -20.24 17.93 -0.03
N GLN A 606 -20.39 18.30 -1.29
CA GLN A 606 -20.21 19.68 -1.73
C GLN A 606 -21.23 20.63 -1.07
N ASP A 607 -22.51 20.23 -1.01
CA ASP A 607 -23.58 21.02 -0.39
C ASP A 607 -23.35 21.24 1.11
N VAL A 608 -22.84 20.22 1.81
CA VAL A 608 -22.73 20.23 3.27
C VAL A 608 -21.43 20.88 3.76
N PHE A 609 -20.31 20.60 3.10
CA PHE A 609 -18.97 20.95 3.60
C PHE A 609 -18.23 21.94 2.71
N ALA A 610 -18.61 22.07 1.44
CA ALA A 610 -17.78 22.69 0.40
C ALA A 610 -16.34 22.11 0.37
N CYS A 611 -16.22 20.79 0.57
CA CYS A 611 -14.96 20.11 0.78
C CYS A 611 -14.00 20.19 -0.41
N VAL A 612 -12.71 20.09 -0.13
CA VAL A 612 -11.63 20.01 -1.14
C VAL A 612 -11.20 18.55 -1.28
N PRO A 613 -10.86 18.07 -2.50
CA PRO A 613 -10.88 18.75 -3.80
C PRO A 613 -12.29 18.80 -4.43
N SER A 614 -12.50 19.75 -5.35
CA SER A 614 -13.80 20.01 -5.99
C SER A 614 -13.66 20.62 -7.38
N ASP A 615 -14.48 20.17 -8.34
CA ASP A 615 -14.51 20.71 -9.70
C ASP A 615 -15.02 22.16 -9.79
N ILE A 616 -15.46 22.76 -8.68
CA ILE A 616 -15.86 24.19 -8.64
C ILE A 616 -14.63 25.10 -8.46
N ILE A 617 -13.52 24.56 -7.96
CA ILE A 617 -12.31 25.34 -7.63
C ILE A 617 -11.28 25.15 -8.74
N HIS A 618 -11.25 26.06 -9.71
CA HIS A 618 -10.34 25.98 -10.86
C HIS A 618 -8.96 26.64 -10.64
N SER A 619 -8.81 27.50 -9.61
CA SER A 619 -7.60 28.28 -9.36
C SER A 619 -7.23 28.36 -7.87
N ARG A 620 -5.97 28.68 -7.57
CA ARG A 620 -5.51 28.95 -6.19
C ARG A 620 -6.23 30.15 -5.58
N LEU A 621 -6.55 31.17 -6.39
CA LEU A 621 -7.29 32.33 -5.92
C LEU A 621 -8.69 31.93 -5.42
N THR A 622 -9.41 31.13 -6.20
CA THR A 622 -10.72 30.60 -5.81
C THR A 622 -10.63 29.73 -4.57
N LEU A 623 -9.58 28.90 -4.45
CA LEU A 623 -9.32 28.09 -3.27
C LEU A 623 -9.13 28.97 -2.02
N ARG A 624 -8.26 29.98 -2.08
CA ARG A 624 -8.01 30.93 -0.97
C ARG A 624 -9.28 31.66 -0.55
N GLN A 625 -10.06 32.14 -1.50
CA GLN A 625 -11.32 32.84 -1.22
C GLN A 625 -12.32 31.92 -0.49
N SER A 626 -12.46 30.68 -0.96
CA SER A 626 -13.31 29.68 -0.31
C SER A 626 -12.84 29.37 1.11
N LEU A 627 -11.54 29.09 1.29
CA LEU A 627 -10.95 28.82 2.60
C LEU A 627 -11.14 29.98 3.59
N ALA A 628 -10.89 31.21 3.15
CA ALA A 628 -11.05 32.40 3.98
C ALA A 628 -12.51 32.61 4.41
N PHE A 629 -13.45 32.51 3.45
CA PHE A 629 -14.88 32.64 3.70
C PHE A 629 -15.39 31.63 4.74
N TRP A 630 -15.05 30.35 4.57
CA TRP A 630 -15.50 29.31 5.50
C TRP A 630 -14.81 29.38 6.86
N LYS A 631 -13.53 29.74 6.90
CA LYS A 631 -12.80 29.95 8.16
C LYS A 631 -13.40 31.09 8.98
N GLU A 632 -13.77 32.20 8.35
CA GLU A 632 -14.45 33.32 9.02
C GLU A 632 -15.84 32.90 9.54
N ARG A 633 -16.62 32.18 8.73
CA ARG A 633 -17.98 31.76 9.09
C ARG A 633 -18.03 30.71 10.19
N LEU A 634 -17.08 29.76 10.22
CA LEU A 634 -17.07 28.63 11.14
C LEU A 634 -16.21 28.88 12.39
N GLY A 635 -15.26 29.82 12.32
CA GLY A 635 -14.21 30.04 13.32
C GLY A 635 -13.11 28.98 13.33
N HIS A 636 -13.45 27.72 12.99
CA HIS A 636 -12.51 26.61 12.84
C HIS A 636 -12.92 25.70 11.68
N THR A 637 -11.93 25.25 10.89
CA THR A 637 -12.10 24.23 9.86
C THR A 637 -10.77 23.48 9.66
N THR A 638 -10.81 22.34 8.97
CA THR A 638 -9.61 21.58 8.58
C THR A 638 -8.96 22.18 7.34
N ILE A 639 -7.75 21.74 7.00
CA ILE A 639 -7.02 22.22 5.82
C ILE A 639 -7.82 22.01 4.53
N ASP A 640 -8.54 20.89 4.42
CA ASP A 640 -9.29 20.49 3.23
C ASP A 640 -10.81 20.76 3.34
N LEU A 641 -11.23 21.72 4.19
CA LEU A 641 -12.64 22.10 4.43
C LEU A 641 -13.52 20.93 4.90
N GLY A 642 -13.14 20.35 6.04
CA GLY A 642 -13.76 19.15 6.59
C GLY A 642 -14.82 19.38 7.67
N ILE A 643 -15.14 20.60 8.09
CA ILE A 643 -16.11 20.87 9.17
C ILE A 643 -17.41 21.46 8.61
N ALA A 644 -18.55 20.88 8.96
CA ALA A 644 -19.85 21.39 8.55
C ALA A 644 -20.29 22.60 9.39
N PRO A 645 -21.05 23.56 8.81
CA PRO A 645 -21.73 24.58 9.59
C PRO A 645 -22.76 23.96 10.53
N LYS A 646 -23.07 24.63 11.65
CA LYS A 646 -24.08 24.12 12.61
C LYS A 646 -25.47 23.92 12.00
N LYS A 647 -25.81 24.74 11.00
CA LYS A 647 -27.05 24.66 10.24
C LYS A 647 -26.77 25.01 8.79
N LEU A 648 -27.37 24.28 7.86
CA LEU A 648 -27.35 24.56 6.43
C LEU A 648 -28.48 25.51 6.08
N GLU A 649 -28.17 26.60 5.40
CA GLU A 649 -29.14 27.60 4.93
C GLU A 649 -29.52 27.30 3.48
N SER A 650 -30.83 27.16 3.23
CA SER A 650 -31.38 27.04 1.89
C SER A 650 -32.42 28.13 1.66
N TYR A 651 -32.41 28.76 0.49
CA TYR A 651 -33.33 29.82 0.12
C TYR A 651 -34.48 29.23 -0.69
N HIS A 652 -35.69 29.22 -0.12
CA HIS A 652 -36.90 28.80 -0.83
C HIS A 652 -37.96 29.89 -0.71
N ASN A 653 -38.43 30.42 -1.85
CA ASN A 653 -39.48 31.45 -1.93
C ASN A 653 -39.25 32.71 -1.08
N GLY A 654 -37.98 33.10 -0.85
CA GLY A 654 -37.61 34.26 -0.03
C GLY A 654 -37.40 33.95 1.46
N ASP A 655 -37.76 32.76 1.92
CA ASP A 655 -37.54 32.31 3.30
C ASP A 655 -36.25 31.48 3.43
N ILE A 656 -35.52 31.71 4.53
CA ILE A 656 -34.30 30.95 4.88
C ILE A 656 -34.74 29.72 5.68
N LYS A 657 -34.64 28.54 5.06
CA LYS A 657 -34.85 27.26 5.75
C LYS A 657 -33.51 26.75 6.25
N GLN A 658 -33.41 26.61 7.58
CA GLN A 658 -32.25 26.02 8.25
C GLN A 658 -32.45 24.52 8.48
N THR A 659 -31.47 23.69 8.10
CA THR A 659 -31.50 22.23 8.27
C THR A 659 -30.25 21.72 8.99
N ASP A 660 -30.36 20.61 9.73
CA ASP A 660 -29.18 19.95 10.32
C ASP A 660 -28.35 19.30 9.19
N PRO A 661 -27.04 19.56 9.09
CA PRO A 661 -26.15 18.87 8.16
C PRO A 661 -26.34 17.35 8.14
N MET A 662 -26.56 16.72 9.30
CA MET A 662 -26.77 15.28 9.39
C MET A 662 -28.01 14.80 8.64
N ASP A 663 -29.06 15.63 8.53
CA ASP A 663 -30.26 15.26 7.79
C ASP A 663 -29.99 15.16 6.29
N ARG A 664 -29.17 16.06 5.75
CA ARG A 664 -28.71 15.98 4.36
C ARG A 664 -27.78 14.77 4.16
N LEU A 665 -26.88 14.54 5.10
CA LEU A 665 -25.91 13.43 5.04
C LEU A 665 -26.55 12.04 5.15
N LYS A 666 -27.74 11.88 5.73
CA LYS A 666 -28.49 10.60 5.71
C LYS A 666 -28.77 10.06 4.30
N SER A 667 -28.68 10.91 3.28
CA SER A 667 -28.86 10.51 1.87
C SER A 667 -27.58 9.95 1.24
N VAL A 668 -26.43 10.08 1.89
CA VAL A 668 -25.17 9.49 1.45
C VAL A 668 -25.26 7.97 1.59
N ARG A 669 -24.82 7.24 0.57
CA ARG A 669 -24.70 5.77 0.61
C ARG A 669 -23.25 5.36 0.39
N GLY A 670 -22.70 4.58 1.33
CA GLY A 670 -21.30 4.16 1.27
C GLY A 670 -20.33 5.35 1.29
N HIS A 671 -19.20 5.17 0.63
CA HIS A 671 -18.07 6.11 0.65
C HIS A 671 -17.69 6.63 -0.75
N LEU A 672 -18.23 6.04 -1.81
CA LEU A 672 -17.85 6.34 -3.19
C LEU A 672 -18.22 7.77 -3.60
N VAL A 673 -17.26 8.50 -4.17
CA VAL A 673 -17.46 9.83 -4.76
C VAL A 673 -16.78 9.91 -6.12
N SER A 674 -17.28 10.80 -6.98
CA SER A 674 -16.61 11.09 -8.26
C SER A 674 -15.26 11.75 -8.01
N PHE A 675 -14.22 11.34 -8.74
CA PHE A 675 -12.92 12.00 -8.67
C PHE A 675 -12.97 13.33 -9.44
N PRO A 676 -12.56 14.46 -8.85
CA PRO A 676 -12.64 15.76 -9.51
C PRO A 676 -11.58 15.87 -10.61
N LEU A 677 -11.99 16.18 -11.83
CA LEU A 677 -11.12 16.28 -13.00
C LEU A 677 -10.69 17.73 -13.31
N ASP A 678 -11.46 18.70 -12.84
CA ASP A 678 -11.31 20.15 -13.12
C ASP A 678 -10.73 20.92 -11.92
N PHE A 679 -10.52 20.25 -10.78
CA PHE A 679 -9.93 20.88 -9.60
C PHE A 679 -8.53 21.46 -9.87
N MET A 680 -8.37 22.76 -9.69
CA MET A 680 -7.13 23.52 -9.97
C MET A 680 -6.64 23.36 -11.42
N CYS A 681 -7.53 23.23 -12.40
CA CYS A 681 -7.17 23.05 -13.80
C CYS A 681 -6.44 24.25 -14.43
N ASN A 682 -6.61 25.46 -13.88
CA ASN A 682 -5.94 26.68 -14.37
C ASN A 682 -4.56 26.92 -13.74
N GLU A 683 -4.08 26.00 -12.89
CA GLU A 683 -2.83 26.16 -12.13
C GLU A 683 -1.74 25.21 -12.62
N ASP A 684 -0.51 25.70 -12.62
CA ASP A 684 0.67 24.84 -12.67
C ASP A 684 0.96 24.30 -11.26
N LEU A 685 0.81 22.99 -11.10
CA LEU A 685 0.98 22.30 -9.84
C LEU A 685 2.42 21.82 -9.59
N ARG A 686 3.34 22.09 -10.53
CA ARG A 686 4.76 21.76 -10.32
C ARG A 686 5.34 22.61 -9.18
N PRO A 687 6.33 22.09 -8.44
CA PRO A 687 7.09 22.89 -7.49
C PRO A 687 7.65 24.15 -8.15
N VAL A 688 7.80 25.23 -7.38
CA VAL A 688 8.37 26.51 -7.84
C VAL A 688 9.73 26.79 -7.18
N PHE A 689 10.54 27.70 -7.75
CA PHE A 689 11.96 27.88 -7.40
C PHE A 689 12.28 28.14 -5.91
N ASN A 690 11.31 28.60 -5.12
CA ASN A 690 11.45 28.86 -3.68
C ASN A 690 11.02 27.67 -2.80
N GLU A 691 10.69 26.53 -3.39
CA GLU A 691 10.31 25.29 -2.72
C GLU A 691 11.43 24.26 -2.85
N SER A 692 11.72 23.52 -1.78
CA SER A 692 12.78 22.50 -1.77
C SER A 692 12.60 21.44 -2.86
N GLU A 693 11.36 21.08 -3.13
CA GLU A 693 10.93 20.08 -4.11
C GLU A 693 11.27 20.48 -5.55
N TYR A 694 11.47 21.78 -5.83
CA TYR A 694 11.93 22.23 -7.14
C TYR A 694 13.34 21.75 -7.46
N TYR A 695 14.18 21.58 -6.44
CA TYR A 695 15.55 21.11 -6.58
C TYR A 695 15.66 19.58 -6.46
N ALA A 696 14.55 18.89 -6.18
CA ALA A 696 14.50 17.44 -6.19
C ALA A 696 14.41 16.90 -7.62
N SER A 697 14.99 15.72 -7.86
CA SER A 697 14.81 15.02 -9.14
C SER A 697 13.32 14.75 -9.38
N PRO A 698 12.77 15.05 -10.57
CA PRO A 698 11.35 14.79 -10.88
C PRO A 698 10.94 13.32 -10.64
N GLN A 699 11.88 12.38 -10.82
CA GLN A 699 11.68 10.94 -10.62
C GLN A 699 11.34 10.57 -9.16
N VAL A 700 11.51 11.49 -8.21
CA VAL A 700 11.06 11.30 -6.82
C VAL A 700 9.54 11.25 -6.74
N PHE A 701 8.83 11.93 -7.65
CA PHE A 701 7.39 12.14 -7.61
C PHE A 701 6.58 11.27 -8.59
N HIS A 702 7.24 10.51 -9.49
CA HIS A 702 6.56 9.73 -10.52
C HIS A 702 7.19 8.36 -10.79
#